data_AF-A0A1F7N024-F1
#
_entry.id   AF-A0A1F7N024-F1
#
_cell.length_a   1.000
_cell.length_b   1.000
_cell.length_c   1.000
_cell.angle_alpha   90.00
_cell.angle_beta   90.00
_cell.angle_gamma   90.00
#
_symmetry.space_group_name_H-M   'P 1'
#
loop_
_entity.id
_entity.type
_entity.pdbx_description
1 polymer ?
#
loop_
_entity_poly.entity_id
_entity_poly.type
_entity_poly.pdbx_seq_one_letter_code
_entity_poly.pdbx_strand_id
1 'polypeptide(L)'
;MHCGTGFTLTCARCTTELPAGAAFCFACGQPVTAAAAPAPRYTSPEAYTPRHLAEKILTSRGALEGERKQVTVLFADLKGSMELLADRDPEEARKLLDPILERMMEAVHRYEGTVNQVMGDGIMALFGAPLAHEDHAVRACYAALRMQESVKRYAEEVHRTEGVPVQIRVGLNSGEVVVRSIGNDLHMDYTAVGQTTHLAARMEQMAMPGSILVPADTLRLAEDYVEVKALGPRAVKGLDAPVEVYEIVGATTVRSRLKAAAARGLTRFVGRDGELDQLRQALARAGAGHGQVVAVIGEPGVGKSRLYWEFTHSHRTQGWLIVESGSVSYGKASAYLPVIELLRAYFQIEARDDARKIREKTTGKLLSLDRALEPALPALLGLLDVAVEDADWQRLEPSQRRQRTLDGVKRLLLRESQVQPLVVMFEDLHWIDTETQALLDGLVESLPTARLLLLVNYRPEYQHGWSGKSYYRQLRIDPLPPETADELLRALLGEDPSVEPLKRLLIERTEGNPFFLEESVRTLAETKVLAGERGAYRLAKAAQSLQIPATAQSILAARIDRLAPEDKRLLQAAAVIGKDVPFTLLQAIVEEPEEVLRRGLGNLQASEFLYESRLFPDLEYTFRHALTQQVAYESLLAARRQALHGAAARALEALYAERLDQAYDQLAYHYSKTDDADKAVEYLTRFAEKVAGIDAHADAVAALTEARAHAERLATEERDRRLIDLVVRQAHSLHFLGRRQEIVDLLLQHRDRLERLGEPVLAGQYYFWLGFAHAWLGHRAEAGQNLSRSLQEATRSGEQALMGRVHRALALESTYAGRPLDEAVAHARQAVSLLERTEDRLWLSQALFALSYCCYYVGDFDSALEAAARLDALGTATGSRRARTEGAMMGGLSHATRGDRDAGIQACERALELSPDPFETAAVLACLGKAHAEAGDLARAVPTLEQGVQLADQVRSLQWREWFRTMLGEAYFLSGQLDKARQAARQALDVSTSVGYLWGIGWSHQVLGRVAQAQGAPAEAEERFTEALRTFGSIGARFEMGRTHLFLASLAHAQGNRQAAASRLAEAHSLFGALPAPKYAARAAQSARELGVALGDAAGSGSASC
;
A
#
# COMPACT_ATOMS: atom_id res chain seq x y z
N MET A 1 -17.79 -64.66 -55.65
CA MET A 1 -17.19 -63.48 -54.99
C MET A 1 -15.69 -63.72 -54.89
N HIS A 2 -14.88 -62.73 -55.24
CA HIS A 2 -13.41 -62.77 -55.34
C HIS A 2 -12.69 -62.59 -53.98
N CYS A 3 -11.43 -63.05 -53.98
CA CYS A 3 -10.23 -62.76 -53.14
C CYS A 3 -10.32 -61.69 -52.04
N GLY A 4 -9.62 -61.78 -50.90
CA GLY A 4 -8.18 -62.06 -50.76
C GLY A 4 -7.42 -60.75 -50.63
N THR A 5 -7.31 -60.23 -49.40
CA THR A 5 -6.43 -59.11 -49.03
C THR A 5 -5.60 -59.53 -47.82
N GLY A 6 -4.30 -59.76 -48.05
CA GLY A 6 -3.32 -59.99 -47.00
C GLY A 6 -2.84 -58.66 -46.42
N PHE A 7 -2.77 -58.57 -45.09
CA PHE A 7 -2.21 -57.42 -44.37
C PHE A 7 -0.70 -57.30 -44.65
N THR A 8 -0.30 -56.44 -45.59
CA THR A 8 1.08 -56.01 -45.77
C THR A 8 1.34 -54.76 -44.91
N LEU A 9 2.44 -54.77 -44.16
CA LEU A 9 2.95 -53.60 -43.42
C LEU A 9 3.88 -52.84 -44.36
N THR A 10 3.84 -51.51 -44.42
CA THR A 10 4.81 -50.73 -45.19
C THR A 10 5.91 -50.18 -44.29
N CYS A 11 7.17 -50.28 -44.72
CA CYS A 11 8.29 -49.72 -43.98
C CYS A 11 8.18 -48.18 -43.93
N ALA A 12 8.19 -47.61 -42.72
CA ALA A 12 8.03 -46.17 -42.51
C ALA A 12 9.15 -45.30 -43.15
N ARG A 13 10.31 -45.88 -43.50
CA ARG A 13 11.44 -45.15 -44.09
C ARG A 13 11.57 -45.31 -45.60
N CYS A 14 11.39 -46.51 -46.14
CA CYS A 14 11.60 -46.79 -47.56
C CYS A 14 10.34 -47.26 -48.30
N THR A 15 9.19 -47.30 -47.63
CA THR A 15 7.86 -47.63 -48.17
C THR A 15 7.71 -49.03 -48.76
N THR A 16 8.73 -49.88 -48.65
CA THR A 16 8.68 -51.28 -49.09
C THR A 16 7.61 -52.04 -48.32
N GLU A 17 6.80 -52.83 -49.04
CA GLU A 17 5.82 -53.73 -48.45
C GLU A 17 6.51 -54.91 -47.76
N LEU A 18 6.07 -55.19 -46.55
CA LEU A 18 6.61 -56.19 -45.64
C LEU A 18 5.49 -57.18 -45.29
N PRO A 19 5.80 -58.49 -45.23
CA PRO A 19 4.88 -59.49 -44.73
C PRO A 19 4.59 -59.26 -43.24
N ALA A 20 3.38 -59.61 -42.81
CA ALA A 20 2.98 -59.54 -41.40
C ALA A 20 3.95 -60.36 -40.53
N GLY A 21 4.65 -59.68 -39.61
CA GLY A 21 5.63 -60.29 -38.70
C GLY A 21 7.11 -60.04 -39.02
N ALA A 22 7.44 -59.27 -40.07
CA ALA A 22 8.83 -58.89 -40.33
C ALA A 22 9.40 -58.02 -39.19
N ALA A 23 10.49 -58.45 -38.54
CA ALA A 23 11.14 -57.69 -37.47
C ALA A 23 12.03 -56.54 -37.98
N PHE A 24 12.51 -56.65 -39.23
CA PHE A 24 13.34 -55.66 -39.92
C PHE A 24 12.92 -55.56 -41.39
N CYS A 25 13.07 -54.38 -41.97
CA CYS A 25 12.88 -54.17 -43.40
C CYS A 25 14.04 -54.79 -44.18
N PHE A 26 13.74 -55.76 -45.05
CA PHE A 26 14.76 -56.42 -45.88
C PHE A 26 15.37 -55.52 -46.96
N ALA A 27 14.80 -54.35 -47.25
CA ALA A 27 15.36 -53.40 -48.22
C ALA A 27 16.30 -52.36 -47.58
N CYS A 28 16.00 -51.84 -46.39
CA CYS A 28 16.78 -50.76 -45.76
C CYS A 28 17.36 -51.10 -44.38
N GLY A 29 17.10 -52.30 -43.86
CA GLY A 29 17.59 -52.76 -42.54
C GLY A 29 16.92 -52.11 -41.34
N GLN A 30 15.93 -51.23 -41.53
CA GLN A 30 15.27 -50.54 -40.41
C GLN A 30 14.39 -51.53 -39.62
N PRO A 31 14.48 -51.57 -38.28
CA PRO A 31 13.57 -52.37 -37.46
C PRO A 31 12.13 -51.90 -37.65
N VAL A 32 11.24 -52.87 -37.85
CA VAL A 32 9.81 -52.66 -37.99
C VAL A 32 9.27 -52.74 -36.57
N THR A 33 9.36 -51.62 -35.85
CA THR A 33 8.94 -51.54 -34.46
C THR A 33 7.46 -51.86 -34.36
N ALA A 34 7.12 -53.05 -33.83
CA ALA A 34 5.93 -53.17 -33.00
C ALA A 34 6.02 -52.04 -31.97
N ALA A 35 4.95 -51.23 -31.87
CA ALA A 35 4.85 -50.21 -30.84
C ALA A 35 5.27 -50.85 -29.51
N ALA A 36 6.40 -50.38 -28.97
CA ALA A 36 6.79 -50.76 -27.64
C ALA A 36 5.61 -50.42 -26.74
N ALA A 37 5.07 -51.41 -26.03
CA ALA A 37 4.21 -51.12 -24.90
C ALA A 37 4.91 -50.03 -24.07
N PRO A 38 4.20 -48.98 -23.61
CA PRO A 38 4.82 -47.93 -22.81
C PRO A 38 5.59 -48.61 -21.68
N ALA A 39 6.90 -48.38 -21.63
CA ALA A 39 7.72 -48.90 -20.55
C ALA A 39 7.07 -48.46 -19.23
N PRO A 40 6.97 -49.34 -18.22
CA PRO A 40 6.40 -48.97 -16.93
C PRO A 40 7.08 -47.70 -16.41
N ARG A 41 6.29 -46.64 -16.21
CA ARG A 41 6.73 -45.24 -16.07
C ARG A 41 7.71 -44.98 -14.92
N TYR A 42 7.83 -45.91 -13.97
CA TYR A 42 8.63 -45.79 -12.74
C TYR A 42 9.73 -46.86 -12.58
N THR A 43 10.04 -47.67 -13.61
CA THR A 43 11.05 -48.74 -13.44
C THR A 43 12.50 -48.27 -13.39
N SER A 44 12.82 -47.09 -13.94
CA SER A 44 14.18 -46.53 -13.84
C SER A 44 14.15 -45.04 -13.45
N PRO A 45 15.07 -44.56 -12.60
CA PRO A 45 15.14 -43.14 -12.25
C PRO A 45 15.38 -42.22 -13.44
N GLU A 46 15.98 -42.72 -14.52
CA GLU A 46 16.21 -41.99 -15.77
C GLU A 46 14.91 -41.58 -16.47
N ALA A 47 13.84 -42.35 -16.29
CA ALA A 47 12.57 -42.10 -16.94
C ALA A 47 11.80 -40.91 -16.31
N TYR A 48 12.05 -40.61 -15.03
CA TYR A 48 11.32 -39.58 -14.28
C TYR A 48 12.20 -38.45 -13.71
N THR A 49 13.53 -38.57 -13.78
CA THR A 49 14.47 -37.52 -13.36
C THR A 49 14.67 -36.49 -14.48
N PRO A 50 14.56 -35.18 -14.21
CA PRO A 50 14.86 -34.15 -15.21
C PRO A 50 16.28 -34.31 -15.80
N ARG A 51 16.44 -34.08 -17.11
CA ARG A 51 17.69 -34.35 -17.83
C ARG A 51 18.88 -33.58 -17.25
N HIS A 52 18.73 -32.31 -16.90
CA HIS A 52 19.80 -31.53 -16.28
C HIS A 52 20.27 -32.12 -14.94
N LEU A 53 19.36 -32.68 -14.14
CA LEU A 53 19.70 -33.31 -12.88
C LEU A 53 20.41 -34.64 -13.18
N ALA A 54 19.90 -35.44 -14.12
CA ALA A 54 20.56 -36.65 -14.60
C ALA A 54 21.97 -36.36 -15.14
N GLU A 55 22.19 -35.29 -15.92
CA GLU A 55 23.49 -34.86 -16.43
C GLU A 55 24.44 -34.40 -15.29
N LYS A 56 23.95 -33.66 -14.30
CA LYS A 56 24.71 -33.29 -13.10
C LYS A 56 25.12 -34.54 -12.28
N ILE A 57 24.23 -35.53 -12.19
CA ILE A 57 24.50 -36.81 -11.54
C ILE A 57 25.54 -37.62 -12.34
N LEU A 58 25.41 -37.66 -13.66
CA LEU A 58 26.31 -38.37 -14.56
C LEU A 58 27.71 -37.73 -14.61
N THR A 59 27.82 -36.40 -14.51
CA THR A 59 29.12 -35.69 -14.48
C THR A 59 29.83 -35.83 -13.15
N SER A 60 29.10 -36.05 -12.05
CA SER A 60 29.66 -36.37 -10.73
C SER A 60 30.00 -37.86 -10.54
N ARG A 61 29.74 -38.74 -11.53
CA ARG A 61 30.09 -40.18 -11.51
C ARG A 61 31.58 -40.47 -11.36
N GLY A 62 32.45 -39.58 -11.86
CA GLY A 62 33.90 -39.83 -11.95
C GLY A 62 34.64 -39.99 -10.63
N ALA A 63 33.98 -39.75 -9.49
CA ALA A 63 34.57 -39.79 -8.14
C ALA A 63 33.94 -40.82 -7.18
N LEU A 64 32.92 -41.58 -7.58
CA LEU A 64 32.07 -42.34 -6.64
C LEU A 64 32.35 -43.85 -6.63
N GLU A 65 33.51 -44.26 -6.11
CA GLU A 65 33.73 -45.62 -5.59
C GLU A 65 33.63 -45.62 -4.05
N GLY A 66 32.44 -45.83 -3.50
CA GLY A 66 32.27 -46.17 -2.08
C GLY A 66 32.58 -45.06 -1.06
N GLU A 67 32.09 -43.84 -1.28
CA GLU A 67 32.29 -42.72 -0.34
C GLU A 67 31.21 -42.65 0.75
N ARG A 68 31.61 -42.24 1.96
CA ARG A 68 30.67 -41.81 3.02
C ARG A 68 30.27 -40.37 2.76
N LYS A 69 28.97 -40.12 2.68
CA LYS A 69 28.42 -38.76 2.54
C LYS A 69 27.38 -38.49 3.62
N GLN A 70 27.39 -37.27 4.13
CA GLN A 70 26.31 -36.76 4.96
C GLN A 70 25.12 -36.45 4.05
N VAL A 71 23.96 -37.04 4.33
CA VAL A 71 22.74 -36.85 3.52
C VAL A 71 21.52 -36.64 4.41
N THR A 72 20.43 -36.16 3.81
CA THR A 72 19.09 -36.27 4.41
C THR A 72 18.23 -37.21 3.58
N VAL A 73 17.66 -38.20 4.26
CA VAL A 73 16.73 -39.17 3.68
C VAL A 73 15.30 -38.68 3.95
N LEU A 74 14.48 -38.65 2.91
CA LEU A 74 13.05 -38.32 2.95
C LEU A 74 12.25 -39.58 2.58
N PHE A 75 11.31 -39.95 3.45
CA PHE A 75 10.25 -40.91 3.13
C PHE A 75 8.92 -40.19 3.09
N ALA A 76 8.14 -40.45 2.05
CA ALA A 76 6.77 -39.97 1.95
C ALA A 76 5.85 -41.11 1.50
N ASP A 77 4.70 -41.22 2.13
CA ASP A 77 3.74 -42.31 1.89
C ASP A 77 2.29 -41.83 1.95
N LEU A 78 1.42 -42.49 1.18
CA LEU A 78 -0.01 -42.19 1.15
C LEU A 78 -0.74 -42.89 2.30
N LYS A 79 -1.45 -42.12 3.12
CA LYS A 79 -2.24 -42.72 4.20
C LYS A 79 -3.44 -43.47 3.65
N GLY A 80 -3.60 -44.74 4.07
CA GLY A 80 -4.81 -45.52 3.80
C GLY A 80 -4.92 -45.98 2.35
N SER A 81 -3.81 -46.05 1.61
CA SER A 81 -3.77 -46.53 0.22
C SER A 81 -4.48 -47.86 0.04
N MET A 82 -4.27 -48.84 0.92
CA MET A 82 -4.94 -50.13 0.83
C MET A 82 -6.46 -50.02 0.90
N GLU A 83 -7.00 -49.15 1.75
CA GLU A 83 -8.45 -48.91 1.86
C GLU A 83 -8.97 -48.10 0.65
N LEU A 84 -8.17 -47.15 0.16
CA LEU A 84 -8.47 -46.35 -1.03
C LEU A 84 -8.55 -47.20 -2.32
N LEU A 85 -7.78 -48.29 -2.36
CA LEU A 85 -7.56 -49.13 -3.53
C LEU A 85 -8.30 -50.49 -3.44
N ALA A 86 -8.85 -50.86 -2.29
CA ALA A 86 -9.45 -52.18 -2.05
C ALA A 86 -10.62 -52.54 -2.98
N ASP A 87 -11.42 -51.54 -3.36
CA ASP A 87 -12.64 -51.73 -4.18
C ASP A 87 -12.49 -51.18 -5.61
N ARG A 88 -11.27 -50.83 -6.04
CA ARG A 88 -11.01 -50.21 -7.35
C ARG A 88 -10.24 -51.14 -8.29
N ASP A 89 -10.50 -51.03 -9.59
CA ASP A 89 -9.70 -51.71 -10.60
C ASP A 89 -8.24 -51.18 -10.57
N PRO A 90 -7.21 -52.02 -10.79
CA PRO A 90 -5.81 -51.60 -10.81
C PRO A 90 -5.50 -50.42 -11.75
N GLU A 91 -6.24 -50.23 -12.84
CA GLU A 91 -6.10 -49.06 -13.72
C GLU A 91 -6.69 -47.78 -13.10
N GLU A 92 -7.82 -47.88 -12.40
CA GLU A 92 -8.46 -46.76 -11.68
C GLU A 92 -7.64 -46.35 -10.46
N ALA A 93 -7.08 -47.33 -9.74
CA ALA A 93 -6.09 -47.16 -8.70
C ALA A 93 -4.87 -46.34 -9.18
N ARG A 94 -4.31 -46.70 -10.34
CA ARG A 94 -3.17 -45.96 -10.94
C ARG A 94 -3.53 -44.55 -11.36
N LYS A 95 -4.71 -44.33 -11.95
CA LYS A 95 -5.18 -42.98 -12.33
C LYS A 95 -5.23 -42.02 -11.14
N LEU A 96 -5.44 -42.55 -9.93
CA LEU A 96 -5.47 -41.76 -8.70
C LEU A 96 -4.10 -41.64 -8.01
N LEU A 97 -3.27 -42.69 -8.06
CA LEU A 97 -1.93 -42.70 -7.45
C LEU A 97 -0.86 -41.96 -8.26
N ASP A 98 -0.82 -42.14 -9.58
CA ASP A 98 0.23 -41.58 -10.43
C ASP A 98 0.32 -40.04 -10.30
N PRO A 99 -0.77 -39.26 -10.28
CA PRO A 99 -0.70 -37.81 -10.09
C PRO A 99 -0.18 -37.40 -8.71
N ILE A 100 -0.39 -38.22 -7.67
CA ILE A 100 0.12 -37.96 -6.32
C ILE A 100 1.63 -38.21 -6.31
N LEU A 101 2.07 -39.36 -6.83
CA LEU A 101 3.50 -39.70 -6.97
C LEU A 101 4.24 -38.65 -7.80
N GLU A 102 3.68 -38.22 -8.93
CA GLU A 102 4.23 -37.16 -9.79
C GLU A 102 4.48 -35.87 -9.01
N ARG A 103 3.51 -35.41 -8.20
CA ARG A 103 3.66 -34.21 -7.35
C ARG A 103 4.70 -34.40 -6.25
N MET A 104 4.81 -35.61 -5.69
CA MET A 104 5.85 -35.93 -4.71
C MET A 104 7.25 -35.89 -5.34
N MET A 105 7.41 -36.49 -6.52
CA MET A 105 8.67 -36.46 -7.26
C MET A 105 9.04 -35.05 -7.73
N GLU A 106 8.07 -34.27 -8.23
CA GLU A 106 8.28 -32.87 -8.61
C GLU A 106 8.78 -32.03 -7.42
N ALA A 107 8.17 -32.20 -6.24
CA ALA A 107 8.60 -31.52 -5.02
C ALA A 107 10.05 -31.88 -4.65
N VAL A 108 10.46 -33.14 -4.79
CA VAL A 108 11.86 -33.57 -4.55
C VAL A 108 12.81 -32.94 -5.55
N HIS A 109 12.53 -33.06 -6.85
CA HIS A 109 13.41 -32.54 -7.92
C HIS A 109 13.55 -31.02 -7.86
N ARG A 110 12.48 -30.30 -7.50
CA ARG A 110 12.48 -28.83 -7.39
C ARG A 110 13.51 -28.31 -6.39
N TYR A 111 13.77 -29.06 -5.33
CA TYR A 111 14.79 -28.74 -4.31
C TYR A 111 16.11 -29.47 -4.55
N GLU A 112 16.35 -29.92 -5.79
CA GLU A 112 17.54 -30.66 -6.23
C GLU A 112 17.76 -31.97 -5.45
N GLY A 113 16.70 -32.57 -4.90
CA GLY A 113 16.73 -33.91 -4.35
C GLY A 113 16.67 -34.98 -5.46
N THR A 114 17.18 -36.17 -5.15
CA THR A 114 17.13 -37.33 -6.05
C THR A 114 16.14 -38.36 -5.51
N VAL A 115 15.12 -38.70 -6.29
CA VAL A 115 14.21 -39.80 -5.96
C VAL A 115 14.94 -41.12 -6.22
N ASN A 116 15.24 -41.86 -5.16
CA ASN A 116 16.00 -43.10 -5.26
C ASN A 116 15.10 -44.30 -5.57
N GLN A 117 13.91 -44.35 -4.95
CA GLN A 117 12.98 -45.47 -5.12
C GLN A 117 11.53 -45.02 -4.99
N VAL A 118 10.66 -45.57 -5.84
CA VAL A 118 9.19 -45.50 -5.71
C VAL A 118 8.71 -46.81 -5.06
N MET A 119 7.96 -46.71 -3.97
CA MET A 119 7.55 -47.82 -3.11
C MET A 119 6.04 -48.10 -3.22
N GLY A 120 5.51 -48.21 -4.44
CA GLY A 120 4.08 -48.38 -4.66
C GLY A 120 3.32 -47.07 -4.49
N ASP A 121 2.90 -46.74 -3.27
CA ASP A 121 2.13 -45.56 -2.88
C ASP A 121 2.97 -44.44 -2.23
N GLY A 122 4.25 -44.70 -2.01
CA GLY A 122 5.21 -43.76 -1.45
C GLY A 122 6.49 -43.60 -2.26
N ILE A 123 7.36 -42.69 -1.83
CA ILE A 123 8.69 -42.46 -2.41
C ILE A 123 9.77 -42.37 -1.33
N MET A 124 10.98 -42.77 -1.68
CA MET A 124 12.20 -42.52 -0.94
C MET A 124 13.12 -41.60 -1.75
N ALA A 125 13.49 -40.48 -1.16
CA ALA A 125 14.35 -39.47 -1.77
C ALA A 125 15.57 -39.12 -0.91
N LEU A 126 16.62 -38.66 -1.57
CA LEU A 126 17.91 -38.31 -0.97
C LEU A 126 18.29 -36.87 -1.33
N PHE A 127 18.82 -36.17 -0.33
CA PHE A 127 19.40 -34.82 -0.47
C PHE A 127 20.84 -34.87 0.03
N GLY A 128 21.77 -34.26 -0.71
CA GLY A 128 23.22 -34.34 -0.41
C GLY A 128 23.94 -35.52 -1.08
N ALA A 129 23.21 -36.40 -1.77
CA ALA A 129 23.78 -37.42 -2.64
C ALA A 129 22.89 -37.67 -3.88
N PRO A 130 23.48 -37.92 -5.06
CA PRO A 130 24.91 -37.90 -5.35
C PRO A 130 25.50 -36.46 -5.43
N LEU A 131 24.63 -35.46 -5.57
CA LEU A 131 24.97 -34.04 -5.48
C LEU A 131 25.15 -33.60 -4.03
N ALA A 132 26.38 -33.22 -3.69
CA ALA A 132 26.69 -32.72 -2.36
C ALA A 132 26.13 -31.29 -2.20
N HIS A 133 25.30 -31.11 -1.18
CA HIS A 133 24.72 -29.83 -0.80
C HIS A 133 24.99 -29.60 0.69
N GLU A 134 25.56 -28.46 1.07
CA GLU A 134 25.77 -28.11 2.49
C GLU A 134 24.42 -27.92 3.22
N ASP A 135 23.39 -27.49 2.52
CA ASP A 135 22.02 -27.24 2.99
C ASP A 135 21.07 -28.42 2.74
N HIS A 136 21.59 -29.65 2.62
CA HIS A 136 20.82 -30.84 2.28
C HIS A 136 19.59 -31.08 3.19
N ALA A 137 19.71 -30.80 4.49
CA ALA A 137 18.60 -30.93 5.44
C ALA A 137 17.49 -29.90 5.20
N VAL A 138 17.86 -28.65 4.91
CA VAL A 138 16.92 -27.56 4.62
C VAL A 138 16.12 -27.86 3.35
N ARG A 139 16.82 -28.28 2.28
CA ARG A 139 16.19 -28.66 1.00
C ARG A 139 15.20 -29.81 1.16
N ALA A 140 15.56 -30.82 1.95
CA ALA A 140 14.67 -31.94 2.24
C ALA A 140 13.41 -31.50 3.00
N CYS A 141 13.56 -30.59 3.97
CA CYS A 141 12.42 -30.02 4.69
C CYS A 141 11.50 -29.20 3.79
N TYR A 142 12.07 -28.39 2.88
CA TYR A 142 11.29 -27.62 1.92
C TYR A 142 10.59 -28.50 0.88
N ALA A 143 11.24 -29.58 0.43
CA ALA A 143 10.60 -30.59 -0.40
C ALA A 143 9.41 -31.23 0.33
N ALA A 144 9.57 -31.61 1.60
CA ALA A 144 8.48 -32.16 2.41
C ALA A 144 7.29 -31.19 2.57
N LEU A 145 7.57 -29.91 2.88
CA LEU A 145 6.55 -28.86 2.99
C LEU A 145 5.81 -28.64 1.67
N ARG A 146 6.55 -28.57 0.55
CA ARG A 146 5.97 -28.39 -0.78
C ARG A 146 5.15 -29.61 -1.20
N MET A 147 5.61 -30.80 -0.84
CA MET A 147 4.92 -32.06 -1.09
C MET A 147 3.57 -32.11 -0.36
N GLN A 148 3.54 -31.76 0.92
CA GLN A 148 2.29 -31.64 1.67
C GLN A 148 1.33 -30.62 1.03
N GLU A 149 1.86 -29.47 0.61
CA GLU A 149 1.05 -28.43 -0.05
C GLU A 149 0.47 -28.89 -1.39
N SER A 150 1.30 -29.44 -2.29
CA SER A 150 0.88 -29.81 -3.64
C SER A 150 -0.12 -30.96 -3.61
N VAL A 151 0.09 -31.95 -2.74
CA VAL A 151 -0.85 -33.06 -2.54
C VAL A 151 -2.14 -32.56 -1.90
N LYS A 152 -2.10 -31.63 -0.93
CA LYS A 152 -3.31 -31.07 -0.32
C LYS A 152 -4.20 -30.36 -1.35
N ARG A 153 -3.63 -29.54 -2.25
CA ARG A 153 -4.42 -28.87 -3.31
C ARG A 153 -5.08 -29.87 -4.25
N TYR A 154 -4.35 -30.92 -4.63
CA TYR A 154 -4.91 -32.00 -5.44
C TYR A 154 -5.98 -32.79 -4.69
N ALA A 155 -5.78 -33.04 -3.39
CA ALA A 155 -6.76 -33.70 -2.54
C ALA A 155 -8.09 -32.91 -2.46
N GLU A 156 -8.04 -31.58 -2.46
CA GLU A 156 -9.25 -30.72 -2.50
C GLU A 156 -10.00 -30.81 -3.85
N GLU A 157 -9.30 -31.09 -4.94
CA GLU A 157 -9.90 -31.35 -6.25
C GLU A 157 -10.51 -32.75 -6.31
N VAL A 158 -9.74 -33.78 -5.92
CA VAL A 158 -10.19 -35.18 -5.85
C VAL A 158 -11.35 -35.36 -4.88
N HIS A 159 -11.35 -34.65 -3.75
CA HIS A 159 -12.48 -34.70 -2.82
C HIS A 159 -13.75 -34.10 -3.42
N ARG A 160 -13.64 -33.06 -4.26
CA ARG A 160 -14.80 -32.47 -4.96
C ARG A 160 -15.34 -33.36 -6.07
N THR A 161 -14.47 -34.08 -6.78
CA THR A 161 -14.88 -34.92 -7.92
C THR A 161 -15.23 -36.35 -7.53
N GLU A 162 -14.50 -36.93 -6.57
CA GLU A 162 -14.60 -38.35 -6.18
C GLU A 162 -14.96 -38.59 -4.71
N GLY A 163 -15.02 -37.55 -3.87
CA GLY A 163 -15.43 -37.66 -2.46
C GLY A 163 -14.40 -38.29 -1.52
N VAL A 164 -13.18 -38.59 -2.01
CA VAL A 164 -12.16 -39.32 -1.25
C VAL A 164 -11.13 -38.37 -0.62
N PRO A 165 -10.83 -38.49 0.69
CA PRO A 165 -9.77 -37.71 1.33
C PRO A 165 -8.38 -38.30 1.02
N VAL A 166 -7.49 -37.48 0.45
CA VAL A 166 -6.11 -37.86 0.11
C VAL A 166 -5.13 -37.12 1.03
N GLN A 167 -4.28 -37.84 1.76
CA GLN A 167 -3.28 -37.25 2.66
C GLN A 167 -2.00 -38.08 2.65
N ILE A 168 -0.86 -37.41 2.77
CA ILE A 168 0.45 -38.06 2.87
C ILE A 168 1.08 -37.83 4.24
N ARG A 169 2.01 -38.70 4.59
CA ARG A 169 2.89 -38.59 5.76
C ARG A 169 4.31 -38.44 5.26
N VAL A 170 5.12 -37.63 5.96
CA VAL A 170 6.52 -37.44 5.58
C VAL A 170 7.42 -37.57 6.80
N GLY A 171 8.54 -38.28 6.63
CA GLY A 171 9.57 -38.45 7.65
C GLY A 171 10.94 -38.14 7.09
N LEU A 172 11.73 -37.38 7.85
CA LEU A 172 13.10 -37.01 7.46
C LEU A 172 14.09 -37.47 8.51
N ASN A 173 15.29 -37.87 8.07
CA ASN A 173 16.43 -38.00 8.97
C ASN A 173 17.76 -37.73 8.23
N SER A 174 18.66 -37.02 8.89
CA SER A 174 20.02 -36.76 8.43
C SER A 174 21.04 -37.68 9.08
N GLY A 175 22.06 -38.06 8.33
CA GLY A 175 23.17 -38.88 8.83
C GLY A 175 24.12 -39.34 7.72
N GLU A 176 25.21 -40.00 8.11
CA GLU A 176 26.15 -40.58 7.15
C GLU A 176 25.53 -41.79 6.45
N VAL A 177 25.70 -41.86 5.13
CA VAL A 177 25.39 -43.04 4.32
C VAL A 177 26.57 -43.37 3.40
N VAL A 178 26.76 -44.65 3.09
CA VAL A 178 27.77 -45.11 2.13
C VAL A 178 27.13 -45.23 0.77
N VAL A 179 27.63 -44.49 -0.21
CA VAL A 179 27.09 -44.46 -1.58
C VAL A 179 27.91 -45.38 -2.48
N ARG A 180 27.28 -46.36 -3.14
CA ARG A 180 27.95 -47.28 -4.09
C ARG A 180 27.18 -47.34 -5.41
N SER A 181 27.87 -47.12 -6.53
CA SER A 181 27.30 -47.26 -7.87
C SER A 181 27.44 -48.71 -8.34
N ILE A 182 26.34 -49.35 -8.79
CA ILE A 182 26.37 -50.66 -9.44
C ILE A 182 25.53 -50.56 -10.73
N GLY A 183 26.19 -50.62 -11.89
CA GLY A 183 25.51 -50.68 -13.20
C GLY A 183 25.43 -49.36 -13.98
N ASN A 184 24.84 -49.43 -15.17
CA ASN A 184 24.69 -48.30 -16.10
C ASN A 184 23.48 -47.42 -15.78
N ASP A 185 22.56 -47.90 -14.95
CA ASP A 185 21.31 -47.22 -14.61
C ASP A 185 21.53 -46.18 -13.48
N LEU A 186 20.71 -45.13 -13.37
CA LEU A 186 20.66 -44.21 -12.20
C LEU A 186 20.28 -44.93 -10.87
N HIS A 187 20.24 -46.27 -10.86
CA HIS A 187 20.00 -47.09 -9.71
C HIS A 187 21.28 -47.20 -8.85
N MET A 188 21.23 -46.66 -7.64
CA MET A 188 22.30 -46.80 -6.66
C MET A 188 21.86 -47.78 -5.58
N ASP A 189 22.43 -48.98 -5.60
CA ASP A 189 22.20 -49.99 -4.57
C ASP A 189 22.99 -49.64 -3.31
N TYR A 190 22.28 -49.07 -2.33
CA TYR A 190 22.82 -48.80 -1.01
C TYR A 190 22.79 -50.08 -0.18
N THR A 191 23.94 -50.75 -0.06
CA THR A 191 24.12 -51.77 0.98
C THR A 191 24.03 -51.10 2.36
N ALA A 192 22.94 -51.41 3.05
CA ALA A 192 22.55 -50.88 4.34
C ALA A 192 23.65 -50.97 5.42
N VAL A 193 24.10 -49.80 5.88
CA VAL A 193 24.31 -49.50 7.29
C VAL A 193 23.43 -48.26 7.52
N GLY A 194 22.22 -48.28 8.09
CA GLY A 194 21.53 -49.26 8.93
C GLY A 194 20.66 -48.55 9.98
N GLN A 195 20.91 -47.27 10.24
CA GLN A 195 20.11 -46.44 11.18
C GLN A 195 19.52 -45.19 10.54
N THR A 196 20.25 -44.47 9.68
CA THR A 196 19.79 -43.19 9.11
C THR A 196 18.49 -43.33 8.31
N THR A 197 18.46 -44.24 7.34
CA THR A 197 17.29 -44.54 6.50
C THR A 197 16.14 -45.12 7.31
N HIS A 198 16.43 -46.04 8.25
CA HIS A 198 15.40 -46.62 9.10
C HIS A 198 14.74 -45.57 10.00
N LEU A 199 15.51 -44.65 10.57
CA LEU A 199 14.96 -43.59 11.41
C LEU A 199 14.07 -42.64 10.59
N ALA A 200 14.45 -42.27 9.36
CA ALA A 200 13.58 -41.48 8.46
C ALA A 200 12.25 -42.20 8.18
N ALA A 201 12.29 -43.49 7.85
CA ALA A 201 11.09 -44.29 7.65
C ALA A 201 10.23 -44.41 8.93
N ARG A 202 10.86 -44.47 10.11
CA ARG A 202 10.13 -44.45 11.39
C ARG A 202 9.49 -43.10 11.67
N MET A 203 10.14 -41.99 11.32
CA MET A 203 9.53 -40.67 11.42
C MET A 203 8.27 -40.57 10.54
N GLU A 204 8.31 -41.10 9.32
CA GLU A 204 7.16 -41.14 8.41
C GLU A 204 6.01 -41.96 9.03
N GLN A 205 6.31 -43.18 9.50
CA GLN A 205 5.30 -44.07 10.08
C GLN A 205 4.62 -43.51 11.33
N MET A 206 5.36 -42.71 12.12
CA MET A 206 4.83 -42.03 13.32
C MET A 206 4.11 -40.72 12.99
N ALA A 207 4.30 -40.17 11.79
CA ALA A 207 3.68 -38.91 11.40
C ALA A 207 2.17 -39.07 11.34
N MET A 208 1.45 -38.09 11.88
CA MET A 208 0.02 -37.98 11.62
C MET A 208 -0.20 -37.64 10.13
N PRO A 209 -1.34 -38.04 9.55
CA PRO A 209 -1.69 -37.66 8.19
C PRO A 209 -1.63 -36.14 8.00
N GLY A 210 -0.89 -35.69 6.98
CA GLY A 210 -0.68 -34.26 6.74
C GLY A 210 0.47 -33.63 7.54
N SER A 211 1.24 -34.40 8.33
CA SER A 211 2.37 -33.90 9.12
C SER A 211 3.72 -34.37 8.59
N ILE A 212 4.78 -33.66 9.00
CA ILE A 212 6.17 -33.91 8.64
C ILE A 212 6.96 -34.06 9.94
N LEU A 213 7.60 -35.20 10.18
CA LEU A 213 8.37 -35.44 11.40
C LEU A 213 9.86 -35.50 11.15
N VAL A 214 10.62 -34.89 12.06
CA VAL A 214 12.09 -34.87 12.06
C VAL A 214 12.65 -35.11 13.47
N PRO A 215 13.81 -35.78 13.60
CA PRO A 215 14.54 -35.86 14.86
C PRO A 215 15.40 -34.62 15.11
N ALA A 216 15.81 -34.41 16.37
CA ALA A 216 16.65 -33.28 16.79
C ALA A 216 17.90 -33.05 15.91
N ASP A 217 18.56 -34.12 15.47
CA ASP A 217 19.79 -34.04 14.67
C ASP A 217 19.56 -33.44 13.28
N THR A 218 18.41 -33.75 12.68
CA THR A 218 18.00 -33.16 11.41
C THR A 218 17.55 -31.72 11.61
N LEU A 219 16.85 -31.45 12.70
CA LEU A 219 16.43 -30.09 13.06
C LEU A 219 17.63 -29.16 13.26
N ARG A 220 18.70 -29.58 13.94
CA ARG A 220 19.90 -28.74 14.12
C ARG A 220 20.55 -28.28 12.80
N LEU A 221 20.38 -29.06 11.74
CA LEU A 221 20.87 -28.69 10.39
C LEU A 221 19.91 -27.76 9.64
N ALA A 222 18.69 -27.56 10.14
CA ALA A 222 17.63 -26.80 9.51
C ALA A 222 16.96 -25.75 10.43
N GLU A 223 17.42 -25.57 11.67
CA GLU A 223 16.68 -24.89 12.75
C GLU A 223 16.32 -23.44 12.44
N ASP A 224 17.20 -22.72 11.75
CA ASP A 224 16.95 -21.33 11.34
C ASP A 224 16.00 -21.19 10.14
N TYR A 225 15.65 -22.32 9.51
CA TYR A 225 15.00 -22.36 8.20
C TYR A 225 13.57 -22.91 8.21
N VAL A 226 13.19 -23.61 9.28
CA VAL A 226 11.88 -24.24 9.44
C VAL A 226 11.24 -23.91 10.78
N GLU A 227 9.94 -23.69 10.77
CA GLU A 227 9.14 -23.56 11.98
C GLU A 227 8.76 -24.96 12.47
N VAL A 228 8.97 -25.21 13.76
CA VAL A 228 8.74 -26.52 14.37
C VAL A 228 7.90 -26.47 15.63
N LYS A 229 7.17 -27.56 15.85
CA LYS A 229 6.47 -27.86 17.10
C LYS A 229 7.14 -29.06 17.77
N ALA A 230 7.61 -28.88 19.00
CA ALA A 230 8.18 -29.98 19.78
C ALA A 230 7.08 -30.99 20.15
N LEU A 231 7.28 -32.26 19.81
CA LEU A 231 6.41 -33.36 20.20
C LEU A 231 6.96 -34.16 21.39
N GLY A 232 8.16 -33.81 21.85
CA GLY A 232 8.87 -34.40 22.96
C GLY A 232 9.54 -35.74 22.64
N PRO A 233 10.11 -36.42 23.65
CA PRO A 233 10.80 -37.69 23.49
C PRO A 233 9.80 -38.82 23.17
N ARG A 234 10.08 -39.57 22.09
CA ARG A 234 9.26 -40.70 21.63
C ARG A 234 10.09 -41.98 21.55
N ALA A 235 9.50 -43.09 22.00
CA ALA A 235 10.12 -44.40 21.86
C ALA A 235 10.06 -44.86 20.38
N VAL A 236 11.21 -45.06 19.76
CA VAL A 236 11.32 -45.53 18.37
C VAL A 236 11.75 -46.99 18.37
N LYS A 237 10.98 -47.86 17.71
CA LYS A 237 11.27 -49.30 17.63
C LYS A 237 12.65 -49.55 16.99
N GLY A 238 13.57 -50.13 17.75
CA GLY A 238 14.94 -50.44 17.32
C GLY A 238 16.02 -49.50 17.87
N LEU A 239 15.65 -48.54 18.73
CA LEU A 239 16.57 -47.69 19.49
C LEU A 239 16.28 -47.83 20.99
N ASP A 240 17.33 -47.93 21.81
CA ASP A 240 17.21 -48.15 23.25
C ASP A 240 16.83 -46.85 24.01
N ALA A 241 17.15 -45.69 23.44
CA ALA A 241 16.84 -44.38 24.01
C ALA A 241 15.69 -43.70 23.23
N PRO A 242 14.76 -43.00 23.91
CA PRO A 242 13.75 -42.20 23.24
C PRO A 242 14.40 -41.05 22.46
N VAL A 243 13.86 -40.77 21.27
CA VAL A 243 14.36 -39.72 20.37
C VAL A 243 13.47 -38.49 20.51
N GLU A 244 14.05 -37.31 20.62
CA GLU A 244 13.31 -36.04 20.56
C GLU A 244 12.77 -35.82 19.14
N VAL A 245 11.45 -35.72 19.01
CA VAL A 245 10.75 -35.59 17.72
C VAL A 245 10.10 -34.22 17.61
N TYR A 246 10.22 -33.63 16.43
CA TYR A 246 9.67 -32.34 16.07
C TYR A 246 8.78 -32.49 14.84
N GLU A 247 7.67 -31.77 14.85
CA GLU A 247 6.80 -31.61 13.68
C GLU A 247 7.19 -30.32 12.96
N ILE A 248 7.49 -30.40 11.66
CA ILE A 248 7.69 -29.22 10.83
C ILE A 248 6.32 -28.67 10.45
N VAL A 249 6.05 -27.42 10.83
CA VAL A 249 4.77 -26.74 10.60
C VAL A 249 4.84 -25.67 9.49
N GLY A 250 6.04 -25.21 9.15
CA GLY A 250 6.24 -24.17 8.15
C GLY A 250 7.71 -23.89 7.83
N ALA A 251 7.94 -22.94 6.92
CA ALA A 251 9.27 -22.42 6.62
C ALA A 251 9.43 -21.02 7.22
N THR A 252 10.61 -20.68 7.73
CA THR A 252 10.89 -19.34 8.28
C THR A 252 10.86 -18.29 7.16
N THR A 253 10.11 -17.20 7.34
CA THR A 253 9.77 -16.25 6.27
C THR A 253 10.72 -15.05 6.11
N VAL A 254 11.57 -14.77 7.10
CA VAL A 254 12.38 -13.54 7.16
C VAL A 254 13.85 -13.80 6.82
N ARG A 255 14.20 -13.67 5.53
CA ARG A 255 15.59 -13.59 5.09
C ARG A 255 15.90 -12.19 4.58
N SER A 256 16.65 -11.41 5.35
CA SER A 256 17.27 -10.19 4.84
C SER A 256 18.50 -10.49 4.00
N ARG A 257 18.91 -9.53 3.17
CA ARG A 257 20.05 -9.58 2.23
C ARG A 257 21.30 -10.20 2.85
N LEU A 258 21.58 -9.83 4.09
CA LEU A 258 22.78 -10.27 4.79
C LEU A 258 22.65 -11.64 5.44
N LYS A 259 21.44 -12.10 5.77
CA LYS A 259 21.21 -13.48 6.26
C LYS A 259 21.52 -14.53 5.20
N ALA A 260 21.18 -14.26 3.93
CA ALA A 260 21.55 -15.12 2.81
C ALA A 260 23.07 -15.16 2.56
N ALA A 261 23.75 -14.01 2.70
CA ALA A 261 25.22 -13.94 2.64
C ALA A 261 25.89 -14.60 3.88
N ALA A 262 25.25 -14.52 5.05
CA ALA A 262 25.72 -15.10 6.30
C ALA A 262 25.79 -16.62 6.28
N ALA A 263 24.81 -17.27 5.66
CA ALA A 263 24.79 -18.71 5.49
C ALA A 263 26.01 -19.26 4.73
N ARG A 264 26.76 -18.41 4.01
CA ARG A 264 27.92 -18.79 3.18
C ARG A 264 29.28 -18.30 3.71
N GLY A 265 29.29 -17.72 4.91
CA GLY A 265 30.51 -17.21 5.55
C GLY A 265 30.81 -15.75 5.16
N LEU A 266 30.60 -14.84 6.11
CA LEU A 266 30.89 -13.42 5.92
C LEU A 266 32.37 -13.13 6.17
N THR A 267 32.87 -12.07 5.53
CA THR A 267 34.19 -11.53 5.85
C THR A 267 34.25 -11.07 7.31
N ARG A 268 35.45 -11.22 7.89
CA ARG A 268 35.72 -10.76 9.25
C ARG A 268 35.33 -9.30 9.38
N PHE A 269 34.51 -9.00 10.38
CA PHE A 269 34.11 -7.62 10.69
C PHE A 269 35.22 -6.94 11.48
N VAL A 270 35.67 -5.75 11.05
CA VAL A 270 36.86 -5.07 11.59
C VAL A 270 36.64 -3.57 11.81
N GLY A 271 37.27 -3.02 12.84
CA GLY A 271 37.39 -1.59 13.19
C GLY A 271 36.09 -0.77 13.25
N ARG A 272 35.04 -1.37 13.81
CA ARG A 272 33.73 -0.70 14.06
C ARG A 272 33.24 -0.85 15.50
N ASP A 273 34.16 -1.08 16.43
CA ASP A 273 33.82 -1.31 17.83
C ASP A 273 33.17 -0.07 18.46
N GLY A 274 33.61 1.14 18.10
CA GLY A 274 33.02 2.38 18.59
C GLY A 274 31.58 2.60 18.13
N GLU A 275 31.27 2.32 16.86
CA GLU A 275 29.91 2.38 16.32
C GLU A 275 29.01 1.29 16.93
N LEU A 276 29.53 0.07 17.10
CA LEU A 276 28.83 -1.00 17.80
C LEU A 276 28.52 -0.63 19.26
N ASP A 277 29.46 -0.01 19.97
CA ASP A 277 29.26 0.46 21.34
C ASP A 277 28.18 1.53 21.44
N GLN A 278 28.10 2.42 20.45
CA GLN A 278 27.01 3.41 20.39
C GLN A 278 25.65 2.77 20.15
N LEU A 279 25.56 1.74 19.30
CA LEU A 279 24.33 0.95 19.12
C LEU A 279 23.95 0.19 20.40
N ARG A 280 24.93 -0.40 21.09
CA ARG A 280 24.73 -1.08 22.39
C ARG A 280 24.19 -0.13 23.46
N GLN A 281 24.72 1.10 23.54
CA GLN A 281 24.22 2.12 24.45
C GLN A 281 22.77 2.52 24.13
N ALA A 282 22.44 2.68 22.84
CA ALA A 282 21.08 2.98 22.42
C ALA A 282 20.11 1.84 22.75
N LEU A 283 20.52 0.58 22.52
CA LEU A 283 19.74 -0.61 22.90
C LEU A 283 19.44 -0.65 24.39
N ALA A 284 20.44 -0.38 25.24
CA ALA A 284 20.27 -0.38 26.69
C ALA A 284 19.26 0.68 27.15
N ARG A 285 19.31 1.90 26.58
CA ARG A 285 18.34 2.96 26.87
C ARG A 285 16.94 2.61 26.40
N ALA A 286 16.81 2.11 25.17
CA ALA A 286 15.53 1.65 24.63
C ALA A 286 14.95 0.51 25.48
N GLY A 287 15.76 -0.46 25.91
CA GLY A 287 15.32 -1.56 26.77
C GLY A 287 14.78 -1.09 28.12
N ALA A 288 15.34 0.01 28.65
CA ALA A 288 14.89 0.70 29.86
C ALA A 288 13.68 1.64 29.64
N GLY A 289 13.01 1.58 28.48
CA GLY A 289 11.82 2.38 28.18
C GLY A 289 12.09 3.78 27.63
N HIS A 290 13.35 4.11 27.33
CA HIS A 290 13.73 5.39 26.72
C HIS A 290 14.01 5.15 25.24
N GLY A 291 12.96 5.13 24.41
CA GLY A 291 13.08 4.78 23.00
C GLY A 291 14.13 5.63 22.28
N GLN A 292 14.82 5.01 21.33
CA GLN A 292 15.97 5.61 20.66
C GLN A 292 15.82 5.50 19.15
N VAL A 293 16.41 6.46 18.46
CA VAL A 293 16.70 6.36 17.03
C VAL A 293 18.19 6.31 16.85
N VAL A 294 18.65 5.36 16.04
CA VAL A 294 20.00 5.40 15.48
C VAL A 294 19.94 5.41 13.95
N ALA A 295 20.55 6.44 13.37
CA ALA A 295 20.67 6.61 11.93
C ALA A 295 22.10 6.36 11.48
N VAL A 296 22.31 5.38 10.59
CA VAL A 296 23.62 5.09 10.00
C VAL A 296 23.72 5.73 8.61
N ILE A 297 24.71 6.59 8.43
CA ILE A 297 24.94 7.35 7.19
C ILE A 297 26.32 7.00 6.65
N GLY A 298 26.41 6.81 5.33
CA GLY A 298 27.69 6.57 4.66
C GLY A 298 27.52 6.22 3.19
N GLU A 299 28.62 6.22 2.46
CA GLU A 299 28.66 5.90 1.03
C GLU A 299 28.22 4.45 0.73
N PRO A 300 27.85 4.11 -0.52
CA PRO A 300 27.62 2.73 -0.91
C PRO A 300 28.85 1.84 -0.65
N GLY A 301 28.63 0.64 -0.10
CA GLY A 301 29.69 -0.35 0.13
C GLY A 301 30.51 -0.19 1.42
N VAL A 302 30.30 0.88 2.21
CA VAL A 302 31.07 1.11 3.46
C VAL A 302 30.70 0.18 4.63
N GLY A 303 29.67 -0.65 4.49
CA GLY A 303 29.27 -1.64 5.50
C GLY A 303 28.10 -1.24 6.41
N LYS A 304 27.20 -0.33 5.99
CA LYS A 304 26.02 0.08 6.78
C LYS A 304 25.14 -1.11 7.22
N SER A 305 24.64 -1.89 6.26
CA SER A 305 23.85 -3.10 6.56
C SER A 305 24.66 -4.18 7.29
N ARG A 306 25.99 -4.21 7.08
CA ARG A 306 26.89 -5.12 7.79
C ARG A 306 26.94 -4.78 9.29
N LEU A 307 27.06 -3.50 9.65
CA LEU A 307 27.04 -3.05 11.03
C LEU A 307 25.73 -3.42 11.74
N TYR A 308 24.58 -3.16 11.10
CA TYR A 308 23.29 -3.53 11.67
C TYR A 308 23.10 -5.03 11.82
N TRP A 309 23.59 -5.83 10.87
CA TRP A 309 23.55 -7.28 11.02
C TRP A 309 24.39 -7.76 12.21
N GLU A 310 25.64 -7.30 12.34
CA GLU A 310 26.52 -7.65 13.47
C GLU A 310 25.90 -7.27 14.82
N PHE A 311 25.20 -6.14 14.86
CA PHE A 311 24.48 -5.71 16.04
C PHE A 311 23.25 -6.58 16.33
N THR A 312 22.38 -6.80 15.35
CA THR A 312 21.11 -7.52 15.49
C THR A 312 21.27 -9.03 15.72
N HIS A 313 22.38 -9.62 15.26
CA HIS A 313 22.69 -11.04 15.44
C HIS A 313 23.65 -11.29 16.62
N SER A 314 23.93 -10.27 17.43
CA SER A 314 24.71 -10.43 18.65
C SER A 314 23.86 -11.05 19.78
N HIS A 315 24.52 -11.67 20.77
CA HIS A 315 23.84 -12.18 21.97
C HIS A 315 23.06 -11.11 22.76
N ARG A 316 23.30 -9.82 22.50
CA ARG A 316 22.70 -8.69 23.24
C ARG A 316 21.27 -8.38 22.82
N THR A 317 20.89 -8.77 21.60
CA THR A 317 19.53 -8.62 21.06
C THR A 317 18.70 -9.88 21.25
N GLN A 318 19.23 -10.92 21.92
CA GLN A 318 18.44 -12.08 22.32
C GLN A 318 17.27 -11.65 23.21
N GLY A 319 16.05 -12.04 22.82
CA GLY A 319 14.82 -11.64 23.50
C GLY A 319 14.21 -10.30 23.05
N TRP A 320 14.77 -9.66 22.02
CA TRP A 320 14.10 -8.57 21.31
C TRP A 320 13.33 -9.11 20.11
N LEU A 321 12.14 -8.58 19.87
CA LEU A 321 11.49 -8.75 18.58
C LEU A 321 12.19 -7.83 17.57
N ILE A 322 12.66 -8.38 16.45
CA ILE A 322 13.31 -7.62 15.38
C ILE A 322 12.43 -7.70 14.15
N VAL A 323 11.98 -6.54 13.65
CA VAL A 323 11.21 -6.43 12.41
C VAL A 323 12.00 -5.57 11.44
N GLU A 324 12.38 -6.16 10.31
CA GLU A 324 13.20 -5.53 9.29
C GLU A 324 12.37 -5.23 8.05
N SER A 325 12.58 -4.05 7.47
CA SER A 325 12.01 -3.65 6.18
C SER A 325 13.07 -2.93 5.35
N GLY A 326 13.09 -3.24 4.05
CA GLY A 326 14.03 -2.67 3.10
C GLY A 326 13.30 -1.87 2.03
N SER A 327 13.90 -0.76 1.61
CA SER A 327 13.42 0.02 0.47
C SER A 327 14.04 -0.51 -0.83
N VAL A 328 13.25 -0.60 -1.90
CA VAL A 328 13.72 -0.96 -3.25
C VAL A 328 13.84 0.29 -4.14
N SER A 329 14.69 0.25 -5.15
CA SER A 329 14.99 1.42 -6.00
C SER A 329 13.78 1.97 -6.77
N TYR A 330 12.74 1.15 -6.98
CA TYR A 330 11.45 1.57 -7.55
C TYR A 330 10.38 1.87 -6.48
N GLY A 331 10.70 1.70 -5.19
CA GLY A 331 9.75 1.81 -4.07
C GLY A 331 9.17 3.20 -3.87
N LYS A 332 9.83 4.26 -4.37
CA LYS A 332 9.29 5.63 -4.36
C LYS A 332 7.93 5.76 -5.06
N ALA A 333 7.65 4.86 -6.01
CA ALA A 333 6.39 4.87 -6.74
C ALA A 333 5.27 4.16 -5.97
N SER A 334 5.57 3.29 -5.00
CA SER A 334 4.59 2.45 -4.28
C SER A 334 4.34 2.96 -2.86
N ALA A 335 3.16 3.55 -2.64
CA ALA A 335 2.75 4.06 -1.33
C ALA A 335 2.84 2.98 -0.23
N TYR A 336 3.39 3.33 0.93
CA TYR A 336 3.51 2.44 2.09
C TYR A 336 4.30 1.15 1.88
N LEU A 337 5.00 0.93 0.76
CA LEU A 337 5.62 -0.37 0.46
C LEU A 337 6.54 -0.88 1.59
N PRO A 338 7.47 -0.08 2.15
CA PRO A 338 8.28 -0.53 3.29
C PRO A 338 7.43 -0.87 4.53
N VAL A 339 6.31 -0.18 4.73
CA VAL A 339 5.38 -0.45 5.85
C VAL A 339 4.61 -1.75 5.60
N ILE A 340 4.16 -1.99 4.38
CA ILE A 340 3.48 -3.23 3.98
C ILE A 340 4.42 -4.43 4.20
N GLU A 341 5.69 -4.33 3.76
CA GLU A 341 6.69 -5.38 3.99
C GLU A 341 6.97 -5.60 5.48
N LEU A 342 7.06 -4.52 6.27
CA LEU A 342 7.17 -4.60 7.72
C LEU A 342 5.98 -5.34 8.33
N LEU A 343 4.76 -5.01 7.92
CA LEU A 343 3.54 -5.65 8.42
C LEU A 343 3.45 -7.10 7.97
N ARG A 344 3.83 -7.43 6.74
CA ARG A 344 3.89 -8.82 6.25
C ARG A 344 4.87 -9.64 7.08
N ALA A 345 6.07 -9.12 7.35
CA ALA A 345 7.03 -9.76 8.22
C ALA A 345 6.50 -9.93 9.65
N TYR A 346 5.90 -8.87 10.21
CA TYR A 346 5.34 -8.91 11.56
C TYR A 346 4.18 -9.90 11.69
N PHE A 347 3.24 -9.94 10.75
CA PHE A 347 2.09 -10.86 10.76
C PHE A 347 2.38 -12.24 10.16
N GLN A 348 3.62 -12.49 9.73
CA GLN A 348 4.04 -13.74 9.07
C GLN A 348 3.17 -14.07 7.85
N ILE A 349 2.87 -13.05 7.03
CA ILE A 349 2.09 -13.18 5.80
C ILE A 349 3.01 -13.63 4.66
N GLU A 350 2.60 -14.67 3.96
CA GLU A 350 3.31 -15.25 2.84
C GLU A 350 2.74 -14.77 1.49
N ALA A 351 3.54 -14.78 0.42
CA ALA A 351 3.11 -14.34 -0.92
C ALA A 351 1.95 -15.16 -1.52
N ARG A 352 1.70 -16.37 -0.98
CA ARG A 352 0.62 -17.28 -1.38
C ARG A 352 -0.63 -17.17 -0.50
N ASP A 353 -0.59 -16.37 0.56
CA ASP A 353 -1.75 -16.21 1.44
C ASP A 353 -2.85 -15.47 0.68
N ASP A 354 -4.04 -16.06 0.65
CA ASP A 354 -5.24 -15.39 0.14
C ASP A 354 -5.77 -14.36 1.14
N ALA A 355 -6.70 -13.52 0.69
CA ALA A 355 -7.28 -12.45 1.51
C ALA A 355 -7.90 -12.95 2.83
N ARG A 356 -8.41 -14.19 2.85
CA ARG A 356 -8.97 -14.81 4.06
C ARG A 356 -7.88 -15.15 5.06
N LYS A 357 -6.80 -15.82 4.63
CA LYS A 357 -5.66 -16.15 5.51
C LYS A 357 -4.96 -14.90 6.03
N ILE A 358 -4.78 -13.90 5.17
CA ILE A 358 -4.20 -12.61 5.59
C ILE A 358 -5.05 -12.00 6.70
N ARG A 359 -6.38 -11.99 6.53
CA ARG A 359 -7.31 -11.51 7.56
C ARG A 359 -7.20 -12.31 8.85
N GLU A 360 -7.20 -13.63 8.78
CA GLU A 360 -7.11 -14.52 9.94
C GLU A 360 -5.81 -14.29 10.74
N LYS A 361 -4.65 -14.27 10.06
CA LYS A 361 -3.33 -13.99 10.68
C LYS A 361 -3.26 -12.61 11.32
N THR A 362 -3.70 -11.59 10.58
CA THR A 362 -3.69 -10.19 11.05
C THR A 362 -4.59 -10.02 12.27
N THR A 363 -5.84 -10.50 12.19
CA THR A 363 -6.82 -10.38 13.28
C THR A 363 -6.38 -11.15 14.51
N GLY A 364 -5.96 -12.41 14.33
CA GLY A 364 -5.55 -13.28 15.42
C GLY A 364 -4.38 -12.70 16.21
N LYS A 365 -3.31 -12.30 15.52
CA LYS A 365 -2.12 -11.73 16.17
C LYS A 365 -2.44 -10.39 16.83
N LEU A 366 -3.14 -9.49 16.13
CA LEU A 366 -3.47 -8.16 16.65
C LEU A 366 -4.30 -8.21 17.94
N LEU A 367 -5.36 -9.04 17.95
CA LEU A 367 -6.23 -9.16 19.12
C LEU A 367 -5.60 -9.95 20.26
N SER A 368 -4.67 -10.87 19.95
CA SER A 368 -3.87 -11.55 20.98
C SER A 368 -2.88 -10.61 21.68
N LEU A 369 -2.42 -9.56 20.98
CA LEU A 369 -1.53 -8.55 21.53
C LEU A 369 -2.28 -7.61 22.49
N ASP A 370 -3.34 -6.97 21.99
CA ASP A 370 -4.19 -6.08 22.78
C ASP A 370 -5.52 -5.89 22.06
N ARG A 371 -6.64 -6.19 22.72
CA ARG A 371 -7.98 -6.01 22.16
C ARG A 371 -8.30 -4.53 21.86
N ALA A 372 -7.62 -3.58 22.51
CA ALA A 372 -7.75 -2.16 22.19
C ALA A 372 -7.24 -1.79 20.78
N LEU A 373 -6.55 -2.70 20.09
CA LEU A 373 -6.11 -2.53 18.70
C LEU A 373 -7.15 -2.95 17.67
N GLU A 374 -8.28 -3.54 18.08
CA GLU A 374 -9.39 -3.92 17.18
C GLU A 374 -9.78 -2.80 16.19
N PRO A 375 -9.89 -1.52 16.59
CA PRO A 375 -10.22 -0.43 15.66
C PRO A 375 -9.16 -0.12 14.59
N ALA A 376 -7.92 -0.62 14.74
CA ALA A 376 -6.86 -0.47 13.74
C ALA A 376 -6.92 -1.56 12.65
N LEU A 377 -7.67 -2.64 12.88
CA LEU A 377 -7.73 -3.80 11.98
C LEU A 377 -8.16 -3.41 10.55
N PRO A 378 -9.20 -2.58 10.33
CA PRO A 378 -9.58 -2.18 8.96
C PRO A 378 -8.44 -1.49 8.21
N ALA A 379 -7.68 -0.63 8.90
CA ALA A 379 -6.57 0.09 8.31
C ALA A 379 -5.40 -0.82 7.92
N LEU A 380 -5.05 -1.77 8.81
CA LEU A 380 -3.98 -2.74 8.56
C LEU A 380 -4.35 -3.71 7.42
N LEU A 381 -5.61 -4.15 7.37
CA LEU A 381 -6.11 -5.00 6.28
C LEU A 381 -6.10 -4.26 4.94
N GLY A 382 -6.49 -2.98 4.92
CA GLY A 382 -6.41 -2.14 3.74
C GLY A 382 -4.99 -2.01 3.19
N LEU A 383 -3.99 -1.81 4.07
CA LEU A 383 -2.57 -1.81 3.68
C LEU A 383 -2.10 -3.16 3.12
N LEU A 384 -2.64 -4.27 3.64
CA LEU A 384 -2.28 -5.63 3.24
C LEU A 384 -3.07 -6.12 2.02
N ASP A 385 -3.74 -5.21 1.31
CA ASP A 385 -4.52 -5.48 0.09
C ASP A 385 -5.71 -6.45 0.33
N VAL A 386 -6.29 -6.40 1.53
CA VAL A 386 -7.48 -7.17 1.88
C VAL A 386 -8.69 -6.25 1.89
N ALA A 387 -9.70 -6.57 1.08
CA ALA A 387 -10.95 -5.82 0.99
C ALA A 387 -11.56 -5.59 2.40
N VAL A 388 -11.83 -4.33 2.73
CA VAL A 388 -12.34 -3.95 4.04
C VAL A 388 -13.85 -3.74 3.94
N GLU A 389 -14.62 -4.71 4.41
CA GLU A 389 -16.10 -4.63 4.45
C GLU A 389 -16.63 -3.88 5.68
N ASP A 390 -15.74 -3.44 6.56
CA ASP A 390 -16.10 -2.68 7.75
C ASP A 390 -16.79 -1.39 7.32
N ALA A 391 -18.08 -1.28 7.68
CA ALA A 391 -18.88 -0.13 7.31
C ALA A 391 -18.23 1.14 7.86
N ASP A 392 -17.87 1.20 9.14
CA ASP A 392 -17.30 2.41 9.76
C ASP A 392 -16.01 2.86 9.07
N TRP A 393 -15.17 1.94 8.62
CA TRP A 393 -13.99 2.25 7.79
C TRP A 393 -14.37 2.83 6.42
N GLN A 394 -15.32 2.19 5.73
CA GLN A 394 -15.79 2.64 4.41
C GLN A 394 -16.42 4.03 4.45
N ARG A 395 -16.82 4.50 5.62
CA ARG A 395 -17.52 5.76 5.82
C ARG A 395 -16.61 6.93 6.22
N LEU A 396 -15.33 6.64 6.48
CA LEU A 396 -14.32 7.64 6.79
C LEU A 396 -13.94 8.43 5.53
N GLU A 397 -13.69 9.72 5.73
CA GLU A 397 -13.11 10.57 4.70
C GLU A 397 -11.66 10.16 4.40
N PRO A 398 -11.15 10.44 3.19
CA PRO A 398 -9.79 10.06 2.81
C PRO A 398 -8.70 10.46 3.79
N SER A 399 -8.72 11.72 4.24
CA SER A 399 -7.75 12.22 5.22
C SER A 399 -7.84 11.50 6.56
N GLN A 400 -9.03 11.03 6.94
CA GLN A 400 -9.27 10.30 8.19
C GLN A 400 -8.78 8.87 8.09
N ARG A 401 -9.05 8.19 6.97
CA ARG A 401 -8.53 6.84 6.71
C ARG A 401 -7.01 6.85 6.70
N ARG A 402 -6.40 7.78 5.96
CA ARG A 402 -4.94 8.02 5.98
C ARG A 402 -4.43 8.20 7.42
N GLN A 403 -5.04 9.10 8.20
CA GLN A 403 -4.64 9.32 9.58
C GLN A 403 -4.80 8.06 10.45
N ARG A 404 -5.89 7.31 10.30
CA ARG A 404 -6.11 6.05 11.02
C ARG A 404 -5.15 4.95 10.60
N THR A 405 -4.72 4.92 9.34
CA THR A 405 -3.67 4.01 8.86
C THR A 405 -2.34 4.30 9.54
N LEU A 406 -1.90 5.56 9.52
CA LEU A 406 -0.67 5.99 10.19
C LEU A 406 -0.73 5.72 11.71
N ASP A 407 -1.83 6.08 12.35
CA ASP A 407 -2.03 5.85 13.78
C ASP A 407 -2.18 4.37 14.13
N GLY A 408 -2.79 3.56 13.27
CA GLY A 408 -2.95 2.12 13.45
C GLY A 408 -1.62 1.40 13.49
N VAL A 409 -0.75 1.65 12.50
CA VAL A 409 0.61 1.09 12.46
C VAL A 409 1.44 1.59 13.64
N LYS A 410 1.38 2.90 13.95
CA LYS A 410 2.08 3.47 15.12
C LYS A 410 1.64 2.82 16.43
N ARG A 411 0.33 2.66 16.65
CA ARG A 411 -0.22 2.03 17.87
C ARG A 411 0.17 0.58 17.98
N LEU A 412 0.18 -0.17 16.88
CA LEU A 412 0.65 -1.55 16.83
C LEU A 412 2.09 -1.64 17.37
N LEU A 413 3.02 -0.87 16.80
CA LEU A 413 4.44 -0.90 17.20
C LEU A 413 4.65 -0.45 18.65
N LEU A 414 3.93 0.59 19.09
CA LEU A 414 4.03 1.07 20.47
C LEU A 414 3.46 0.06 21.46
N ARG A 415 2.33 -0.61 21.15
CA ARG A 415 1.77 -1.66 22.01
C ARG A 415 2.66 -2.89 22.06
N GLU A 416 3.22 -3.31 20.94
CA GLU A 416 4.21 -4.38 20.90
C GLU A 416 5.40 -4.07 21.81
N SER A 417 5.90 -2.83 21.78
CA SER A 417 7.00 -2.39 22.66
C SER A 417 6.70 -2.47 24.16
N GLN A 418 5.41 -2.45 24.56
CA GLN A 418 5.02 -2.60 25.96
C GLN A 418 5.06 -4.06 26.41
N VAL A 419 4.76 -4.99 25.49
CA VAL A 419 4.81 -6.43 25.74
C VAL A 419 6.24 -6.94 25.75
N GLN A 420 7.03 -6.57 24.74
CA GLN A 420 8.42 -6.98 24.59
C GLN A 420 9.27 -5.88 23.95
N PRO A 421 10.58 -5.82 24.22
CA PRO A 421 11.42 -4.79 23.62
C PRO A 421 11.54 -5.02 22.11
N LEU A 422 11.42 -3.95 21.33
CA LEU A 422 11.25 -4.01 19.87
C LEU A 422 12.38 -3.27 19.15
N VAL A 423 13.00 -3.91 18.17
CA VAL A 423 13.87 -3.27 17.17
C VAL A 423 13.12 -3.19 15.85
N VAL A 424 12.91 -1.97 15.34
CA VAL A 424 12.33 -1.74 14.02
C VAL A 424 13.43 -1.20 13.12
N MET A 425 13.66 -1.84 11.97
CA MET A 425 14.72 -1.44 11.06
C MET A 425 14.16 -1.08 9.68
N PHE A 426 14.48 0.12 9.19
CA PHE A 426 14.20 0.54 7.82
C PHE A 426 15.53 0.83 7.08
N GLU A 427 15.80 0.05 6.04
CA GLU A 427 16.97 0.25 5.20
C GLU A 427 16.68 1.14 3.99
N ASP A 428 17.71 1.88 3.56
CA ASP A 428 17.78 2.68 2.36
C ASP A 428 16.69 3.77 2.27
N LEU A 429 16.53 4.60 3.32
CA LEU A 429 15.44 5.60 3.41
C LEU A 429 15.39 6.60 2.24
N HIS A 430 16.50 6.79 1.52
CA HIS A 430 16.56 7.62 0.32
C HIS A 430 15.62 7.15 -0.82
N TRP A 431 15.05 5.94 -0.71
CA TRP A 431 14.09 5.35 -1.64
C TRP A 431 12.64 5.26 -1.13
N ILE A 432 12.33 5.73 0.08
CA ILE A 432 10.96 5.61 0.60
C ILE A 432 10.00 6.61 -0.05
N ASP A 433 8.72 6.27 -0.03
CA ASP A 433 7.59 7.12 -0.41
C ASP A 433 7.23 8.14 0.69
N THR A 434 6.41 9.13 0.31
CA THR A 434 6.01 10.24 1.19
C THR A 434 5.15 9.76 2.37
N GLU A 435 4.39 8.69 2.20
CA GLU A 435 3.49 8.18 3.24
C GLU A 435 4.25 7.38 4.31
N THR A 436 5.23 6.56 3.88
CA THR A 436 6.20 5.94 4.80
C THR A 436 7.00 6.98 5.58
N GLN A 437 7.42 8.08 4.93
CA GLN A 437 8.06 9.21 5.61
C GLN A 437 7.17 9.77 6.73
N ALA A 438 5.89 10.04 6.43
CA ALA A 438 4.94 10.58 7.39
C ALA A 438 4.71 9.63 8.59
N LEU A 439 4.71 8.31 8.37
CA LEU A 439 4.66 7.33 9.44
C LEU A 439 5.90 7.40 10.34
N LEU A 440 7.10 7.46 9.75
CA LEU A 440 8.35 7.54 10.50
C LEU A 440 8.39 8.82 11.34
N ASP A 441 8.04 9.97 10.77
CA ASP A 441 7.98 11.24 11.50
C ASP A 441 7.02 11.14 12.69
N GLY A 442 5.82 10.57 12.50
CA GLY A 442 4.84 10.37 13.57
C GLY A 442 5.28 9.36 14.64
N LEU A 443 5.97 8.28 14.25
CA LEU A 443 6.51 7.28 15.19
C LEU A 443 7.59 7.89 16.07
N VAL A 444 8.52 8.66 15.48
CA VAL A 444 9.65 9.30 16.17
C VAL A 444 9.20 10.27 17.26
N GLU A 445 8.08 10.98 17.05
CA GLU A 445 7.50 11.85 18.09
C GLU A 445 7.00 11.05 19.31
N SER A 446 6.66 9.77 19.14
CA SER A 446 6.10 8.91 20.20
C SER A 446 7.13 8.00 20.87
N LEU A 447 8.38 7.98 20.41
CA LEU A 447 9.44 7.10 20.92
C LEU A 447 9.92 7.35 22.37
N PRO A 448 9.93 8.57 22.96
CA PRO A 448 10.63 8.82 24.22
C PRO A 448 10.26 7.92 25.40
N THR A 449 9.08 7.30 25.38
CA THR A 449 8.56 6.42 26.45
C THR A 449 8.36 4.97 26.01
N ALA A 450 8.79 4.61 24.79
CA ALA A 450 8.62 3.27 24.23
C ALA A 450 9.86 2.40 24.48
N ARG A 451 9.69 1.09 24.65
CA ARG A 451 10.82 0.14 24.64
C ARG A 451 11.21 -0.24 23.21
N LEU A 452 11.46 0.78 22.40
CA LEU A 452 11.63 0.67 20.96
C LEU A 452 12.96 1.30 20.51
N LEU A 453 13.75 0.55 19.74
CA LEU A 453 14.92 1.03 19.03
C LEU A 453 14.62 1.09 17.53
N LEU A 454 14.54 2.30 16.97
CA LEU A 454 14.36 2.52 15.54
C LEU A 454 15.74 2.67 14.88
N LEU A 455 16.08 1.70 14.03
CA LEU A 455 17.30 1.70 13.23
C LEU A 455 16.98 2.13 11.80
N VAL A 456 17.66 3.15 11.31
CA VAL A 456 17.49 3.60 9.93
C VAL A 456 18.83 3.78 9.25
N ASN A 457 18.92 3.56 7.94
CA ASN A 457 20.11 3.91 7.18
C ASN A 457 19.76 4.63 5.88
N TYR A 458 20.64 5.55 5.46
CA TYR A 458 20.44 6.36 4.26
C TYR A 458 21.74 7.00 3.77
N ARG A 459 21.64 7.63 2.61
CA ARG A 459 22.73 8.40 2.00
C ARG A 459 22.65 9.88 2.43
N PRO A 460 23.76 10.62 2.47
CA PRO A 460 23.80 12.00 2.97
C PRO A 460 22.78 12.97 2.35
N GLU A 461 22.33 12.72 1.11
CA GLU A 461 21.34 13.53 0.40
C GLU A 461 19.90 13.41 0.94
N TYR A 462 19.59 12.41 1.76
CA TYR A 462 18.25 12.24 2.33
C TYR A 462 18.00 13.22 3.48
N GLN A 463 16.85 13.88 3.45
CA GLN A 463 16.47 14.91 4.42
C GLN A 463 15.30 14.46 5.28
N HIS A 464 15.32 14.84 6.56
CA HIS A 464 14.29 14.49 7.53
C HIS A 464 14.23 15.48 8.70
N GLY A 465 13.08 15.55 9.40
CA GLY A 465 12.81 16.58 10.42
C GLY A 465 13.31 16.30 11.85
N TRP A 466 13.87 15.11 12.11
CA TRP A 466 14.12 14.59 13.46
C TRP A 466 15.57 14.67 13.94
N SER A 467 16.45 15.33 13.18
CA SER A 467 17.87 15.52 13.51
C SER A 467 18.12 16.28 14.82
N GLY A 468 17.18 17.11 15.27
CA GLY A 468 17.28 17.89 16.52
C GLY A 468 16.77 17.18 17.78
N LYS A 469 16.30 15.93 17.71
CA LYS A 469 15.72 15.22 18.87
C LYS A 469 16.83 14.69 19.80
N SER A 470 16.64 14.76 21.12
CA SER A 470 17.64 14.32 22.11
C SER A 470 17.89 12.80 22.12
N TYR A 471 16.95 12.03 21.61
CA TYR A 471 16.97 10.57 21.48
C TYR A 471 17.28 10.12 20.04
N TYR A 472 17.67 11.05 19.16
CA TYR A 472 18.21 10.78 17.84
C TYR A 472 19.74 10.77 17.88
N ARG A 473 20.35 9.73 17.31
CA ARG A 473 21.80 9.60 17.18
C ARG A 473 22.19 9.27 15.75
N GLN A 474 23.08 10.07 15.21
CA GLN A 474 23.65 9.87 13.88
C GLN A 474 25.02 9.20 13.98
N LEU A 475 25.19 8.08 13.30
CA LEU A 475 26.44 7.35 13.14
C LEU A 475 26.91 7.50 11.70
N ARG A 476 27.94 8.31 11.50
CA ARG A 476 28.60 8.43 10.20
C ARG A 476 29.65 7.33 10.07
N ILE A 477 29.56 6.53 9.01
CA ILE A 477 30.49 5.47 8.67
C ILE A 477 31.29 5.91 7.45
N ASP A 478 32.54 6.26 7.67
CA ASP A 478 33.52 6.56 6.62
C ASP A 478 34.23 5.28 6.17
N PRO A 479 34.98 5.25 5.05
CA PRO A 479 35.82 4.10 4.68
C PRO A 479 36.79 3.64 5.80
N LEU A 480 37.28 2.39 5.73
CA LEU A 480 38.17 1.86 6.77
C LEU A 480 39.50 2.61 6.77
N PRO A 481 40.03 3.02 7.94
CA PRO A 481 41.38 3.51 8.04
C PRO A 481 42.40 2.50 7.51
N PRO A 482 43.57 2.93 7.00
CA PRO A 482 44.57 2.04 6.42
C PRO A 482 44.93 0.83 7.30
N GLU A 483 45.03 1.00 8.61
CA GLU A 483 45.38 -0.05 9.56
C GLU A 483 44.28 -1.11 9.65
N THR A 484 43.02 -0.69 9.65
CA THR A 484 41.86 -1.59 9.69
C THR A 484 41.60 -2.25 8.34
N ALA A 485 41.81 -1.50 7.25
CA ALA A 485 41.74 -2.03 5.89
C ALA A 485 42.81 -3.13 5.69
N ASP A 486 44.01 -2.97 6.26
CA ASP A 486 45.04 -4.00 6.28
C ASP A 486 44.58 -5.25 7.05
N GLU A 487 43.91 -5.09 8.20
CA GLU A 487 43.35 -6.23 8.94
C GLU A 487 42.31 -7.00 8.11
N LEU A 488 41.41 -6.31 7.41
CA LEU A 488 40.48 -6.93 6.47
C LEU A 488 41.22 -7.67 5.35
N LEU A 489 42.25 -7.03 4.77
CA LEU A 489 43.04 -7.61 3.70
C LEU A 489 43.88 -8.80 4.18
N ARG A 490 44.37 -8.84 5.41
CA ARG A 490 45.02 -10.02 5.99
C ARG A 490 44.05 -11.19 6.06
N ALA A 491 42.81 -10.97 6.46
CA ALA A 491 41.79 -12.01 6.46
C ALA A 491 41.43 -12.49 5.04
N LEU A 492 41.47 -11.60 4.04
CA LEU A 492 41.16 -11.94 2.65
C LEU A 492 42.32 -12.57 1.88
N LEU A 493 43.54 -12.07 2.07
CA LEU A 493 44.76 -12.42 1.32
C LEU A 493 45.66 -13.41 2.05
N GLY A 494 45.71 -13.33 3.38
CA GLY A 494 46.67 -14.07 4.20
C GLY A 494 47.94 -13.30 4.55
N GLU A 495 48.88 -14.01 5.15
CA GLU A 495 50.13 -13.49 5.72
C GLU A 495 51.37 -13.76 4.84
N ASP A 496 51.17 -14.23 3.60
CA ASP A 496 52.29 -14.50 2.70
C ASP A 496 53.05 -13.20 2.32
N PRO A 497 54.39 -13.15 2.41
CA PRO A 497 55.15 -11.94 2.10
C PRO A 497 54.94 -11.39 0.70
N SER A 498 54.56 -12.25 -0.27
CA SER A 498 54.34 -11.84 -1.66
C SER A 498 53.14 -10.93 -1.86
N VAL A 499 52.14 -10.95 -0.96
CA VAL A 499 50.93 -10.13 -1.06
C VAL A 499 51.04 -8.77 -0.34
N GLU A 500 52.10 -8.54 0.42
CA GLU A 500 52.27 -7.31 1.21
C GLU A 500 52.34 -6.02 0.37
N PRO A 501 53.05 -5.98 -0.78
CA PRO A 501 53.00 -4.81 -1.67
C PRO A 501 51.61 -4.59 -2.27
N LEU A 502 50.87 -5.68 -2.49
CA LEU A 502 49.51 -5.62 -3.04
C LEU A 502 48.53 -5.06 -2.01
N LYS A 503 48.66 -5.40 -0.71
CA LYS A 503 47.81 -4.83 0.34
C LYS A 503 47.86 -3.30 0.35
N ARG A 504 49.07 -2.73 0.35
CA ARG A 504 49.28 -1.28 0.29
C ARG A 504 48.66 -0.64 -0.95
N LEU A 505 48.87 -1.25 -2.12
CA LEU A 505 48.31 -0.77 -3.38
C LEU A 505 46.76 -0.82 -3.37
N LEU A 506 46.18 -1.87 -2.81
CA LEU A 506 44.72 -2.00 -2.67
C LEU A 506 44.15 -0.94 -1.74
N ILE A 507 44.77 -0.68 -0.59
CA ILE A 507 44.33 0.38 0.34
C ILE A 507 44.38 1.74 -0.34
N GLU A 508 45.48 2.07 -1.01
CA GLU A 508 45.67 3.36 -1.70
C GLU A 508 44.63 3.56 -2.82
N ARG A 509 44.33 2.52 -3.60
CA ARG A 509 43.40 2.62 -4.76
C ARG A 509 41.93 2.52 -4.39
N THR A 510 41.63 1.86 -3.28
CA THR A 510 40.24 1.68 -2.84
C THR A 510 39.80 2.69 -1.78
N GLU A 511 40.74 3.52 -1.31
CA GLU A 511 40.55 4.47 -0.21
C GLU A 511 39.93 3.81 1.03
N GLY A 512 40.22 2.51 1.25
CA GLY A 512 39.73 1.75 2.39
C GLY A 512 38.26 1.32 2.32
N ASN A 513 37.56 1.44 1.19
CA ASN A 513 36.18 0.99 1.07
C ASN A 513 36.10 -0.56 1.16
N PRO A 514 35.45 -1.15 2.18
CA PRO A 514 35.42 -2.61 2.40
C PRO A 514 34.90 -3.40 1.20
N PHE A 515 33.82 -2.93 0.59
CA PHE A 515 33.24 -3.57 -0.58
C PHE A 515 34.23 -3.57 -1.75
N PHE A 516 34.91 -2.44 -1.95
CA PHE A 516 35.87 -2.30 -3.05
C PHE A 516 37.13 -3.14 -2.83
N LEU A 517 37.61 -3.24 -1.59
CA LEU A 517 38.72 -4.12 -1.20
C LEU A 517 38.38 -5.59 -1.48
N GLU A 518 37.21 -6.04 -1.04
CA GLU A 518 36.76 -7.43 -1.22
C GLU A 518 36.64 -7.78 -2.71
N GLU A 519 36.01 -6.91 -3.51
CA GLU A 519 35.85 -7.12 -4.95
C GLU A 519 37.17 -7.03 -5.73
N SER A 520 38.11 -6.19 -5.29
CA SER A 520 39.44 -6.12 -5.87
C SER A 520 40.22 -7.41 -5.65
N VAL A 521 40.25 -7.93 -4.42
CA VAL A 521 40.89 -9.22 -4.11
C VAL A 521 40.27 -10.34 -4.93
N ARG A 522 38.94 -10.37 -5.04
CA ARG A 522 38.24 -11.38 -5.85
C ARG A 522 38.62 -11.31 -7.32
N THR A 523 38.63 -10.12 -7.90
CA THR A 523 39.03 -9.93 -9.30
C THR A 523 40.46 -10.40 -9.56
N LEU A 524 41.36 -10.20 -8.59
CA LEU A 524 42.76 -10.64 -8.68
C LEU A 524 42.90 -12.16 -8.55
N ALA A 525 42.07 -12.81 -7.74
CA ALA A 525 41.98 -14.27 -7.69
C ALA A 525 41.42 -14.84 -8.99
N GLU A 526 40.33 -14.28 -9.51
CA GLU A 526 39.69 -14.70 -10.78
C GLU A 526 40.65 -14.58 -11.99
N THR A 527 41.49 -13.55 -12.01
CA THR A 527 42.50 -13.35 -13.07
C THR A 527 43.75 -14.20 -12.90
N LYS A 528 43.79 -15.07 -11.90
CA LYS A 528 44.95 -15.89 -11.52
C LYS A 528 46.20 -15.04 -11.27
N VAL A 529 46.02 -13.78 -10.86
CA VAL A 529 47.10 -12.95 -10.32
C VAL A 529 47.43 -13.41 -8.90
N LEU A 530 46.40 -13.82 -8.16
CA LEU A 530 46.54 -14.52 -6.89
C LEU A 530 46.36 -16.03 -7.12
N ALA A 531 47.22 -16.82 -6.50
CA ALA A 531 47.13 -18.29 -6.49
C ALA A 531 46.96 -18.78 -5.06
N GLY A 532 46.17 -19.83 -4.86
CA GLY A 532 45.84 -20.39 -3.55
C GLY A 532 44.36 -20.17 -3.20
N GLU A 533 44.05 -20.29 -1.92
CA GLU A 533 42.70 -20.14 -1.38
C GLU A 533 42.57 -18.83 -0.60
N ARG A 534 41.33 -18.39 -0.36
CA ARG A 534 41.03 -17.17 0.40
C ARG A 534 41.69 -17.22 1.78
N GLY A 535 42.39 -16.16 2.16
CA GLY A 535 43.16 -16.09 3.41
C GLY A 535 44.54 -16.77 3.35
N ALA A 536 44.91 -17.39 2.22
CA ALA A 536 46.20 -18.04 2.01
C ALA A 536 46.70 -17.84 0.56
N TYR A 537 46.50 -16.64 0.01
CA TYR A 537 46.91 -16.31 -1.36
C TYR A 537 48.40 -16.01 -1.44
N ARG A 538 48.98 -16.34 -2.60
CA ARG A 538 50.30 -15.94 -3.04
C ARG A 538 50.22 -15.17 -4.35
N LEU A 539 51.14 -14.23 -4.54
CA LEU A 539 51.22 -13.45 -5.76
C LEU A 539 51.86 -14.27 -6.88
N ALA A 540 51.09 -14.58 -7.93
CA ALA A 540 51.57 -15.34 -9.09
C ALA A 540 52.18 -14.45 -10.19
N LYS A 541 51.91 -13.13 -10.16
CA LYS A 541 52.40 -12.12 -11.12
C LYS A 541 52.81 -10.84 -10.38
N ALA A 542 53.83 -10.13 -10.84
CA ALA A 542 54.36 -8.94 -10.15
C ALA A 542 53.28 -7.84 -9.94
N ALA A 543 53.22 -7.27 -8.73
CA ALA A 543 52.16 -6.34 -8.32
C ALA A 543 52.16 -5.00 -9.08
N GLN A 544 53.32 -4.59 -9.63
CA GLN A 544 53.54 -3.28 -10.25
C GLN A 544 52.93 -3.16 -11.66
N SER A 545 52.56 -4.27 -12.30
CA SER A 545 51.89 -4.29 -13.61
C SER A 545 50.37 -4.46 -13.51
N LEU A 546 49.81 -4.49 -12.30
CA LEU A 546 48.39 -4.69 -12.07
C LEU A 546 47.60 -3.40 -12.30
N GLN A 547 46.72 -3.41 -13.29
CA GLN A 547 45.70 -2.36 -13.46
C GLN A 547 44.56 -2.62 -12.48
N ILE A 548 44.62 -2.00 -11.30
CA ILE A 548 43.49 -1.93 -10.37
C ILE A 548 42.70 -0.67 -10.74
N PRO A 549 41.44 -0.82 -11.22
CA PRO A 549 40.60 0.32 -11.57
C PRO A 549 40.40 1.26 -10.37
N ALA A 550 40.14 2.55 -10.64
CA ALA A 550 40.02 3.56 -9.60
C ALA A 550 38.64 3.60 -8.90
N THR A 551 37.64 2.84 -9.38
CA THR A 551 36.30 2.82 -8.79
C THR A 551 35.72 1.41 -8.69
N ALA A 552 34.87 1.19 -7.68
CA ALA A 552 34.16 -0.08 -7.50
C ALA A 552 33.26 -0.43 -8.71
N GLN A 553 32.67 0.58 -9.35
CA GLN A 553 31.88 0.42 -10.57
C GLN A 553 32.71 -0.13 -11.72
N SER A 554 33.94 0.37 -11.92
CA SER A 554 34.84 -0.11 -12.96
C SER A 554 35.31 -1.55 -12.73
N ILE A 555 35.54 -1.96 -11.47
CA ILE A 555 35.84 -3.37 -11.15
C ILE A 555 34.65 -4.26 -11.46
N LEU A 556 33.45 -3.88 -11.00
CA LEU A 556 32.23 -4.66 -11.29
C LEU A 556 31.97 -4.77 -12.79
N ALA A 557 32.11 -3.68 -13.55
CA ALA A 557 31.96 -3.68 -15.00
C ALA A 557 32.97 -4.65 -15.65
N ALA A 558 34.24 -4.60 -15.24
CA ALA A 558 35.28 -5.50 -15.75
C ALA A 558 35.01 -6.98 -15.41
N ARG A 559 34.44 -7.27 -14.23
CA ARG A 559 34.01 -8.64 -13.88
C ARG A 559 32.84 -9.09 -14.74
N ILE A 560 31.83 -8.23 -14.93
CA ILE A 560 30.67 -8.52 -15.79
C ILE A 560 31.11 -8.76 -17.24
N ASP A 561 32.07 -8.01 -17.76
CA ASP A 561 32.59 -8.16 -19.12
C ASP A 561 33.33 -9.47 -19.38
N ARG A 562 33.76 -10.17 -18.32
CA ARG A 562 34.42 -11.49 -18.42
C ARG A 562 33.46 -12.66 -18.35
N LEU A 563 32.21 -12.42 -17.98
CA LEU A 563 31.18 -13.45 -18.02
C LEU A 563 30.99 -13.96 -19.46
N ALA A 564 30.63 -15.23 -19.59
CA ALA A 564 30.18 -15.74 -20.88
C ALA A 564 29.02 -14.88 -21.41
N PRO A 565 28.88 -14.69 -22.74
CA PRO A 565 27.83 -13.84 -23.29
C PRO A 565 26.42 -14.19 -22.83
N GLU A 566 26.14 -15.47 -22.60
CA GLU A 566 24.88 -16.00 -22.09
C GLU A 566 24.66 -15.60 -20.62
N ASP A 567 25.64 -15.85 -19.75
CA ASP A 567 25.62 -15.49 -18.32
C ASP A 567 25.50 -13.96 -18.13
N LYS A 568 26.19 -13.17 -18.97
CA LYS A 568 26.11 -11.71 -18.95
C LYS A 568 24.69 -11.23 -19.30
N ARG A 569 24.07 -11.80 -20.34
CA ARG A 569 22.68 -11.46 -20.72
C ARG A 569 21.69 -11.83 -19.62
N LEU A 570 21.91 -12.98 -18.97
CA LEU A 570 21.09 -13.45 -17.85
C LEU A 570 21.20 -12.50 -16.64
N LEU A 571 22.41 -12.10 -16.26
CA LEU A 571 22.65 -11.14 -15.18
C LEU A 571 21.98 -9.78 -15.48
N GLN A 572 22.06 -9.32 -16.74
CA GLN A 572 21.43 -8.08 -17.17
C GLN A 572 19.89 -8.17 -17.17
N ALA A 573 19.31 -9.32 -17.54
CA ALA A 573 17.86 -9.54 -17.44
C ALA A 573 17.39 -9.53 -15.98
N ALA A 574 18.12 -10.22 -15.09
CA ALA A 574 17.89 -10.18 -13.64
C ALA A 574 17.97 -8.74 -13.10
N ALA A 575 18.91 -7.93 -13.60
CA ALA A 575 19.07 -6.55 -13.16
C ALA A 575 17.88 -5.64 -13.52
N VAL A 576 17.11 -5.96 -14.56
CA VAL A 576 15.89 -5.20 -14.94
C VAL A 576 14.71 -5.52 -14.02
N ILE A 577 14.62 -6.75 -13.52
CA ILE A 577 13.59 -7.15 -12.54
C ILE A 577 13.81 -6.39 -11.23
N GLY A 578 15.06 -6.32 -10.77
CA GLY A 578 15.44 -5.57 -9.59
C GLY A 578 16.49 -6.30 -8.76
N LYS A 579 16.52 -5.96 -7.48
CA LYS A 579 17.50 -6.52 -6.53
C LYS A 579 17.18 -7.97 -6.16
N ASP A 580 15.91 -8.22 -5.96
CA ASP A 580 15.32 -9.51 -5.60
C ASP A 580 14.62 -10.03 -6.85
N VAL A 581 14.96 -11.25 -7.24
CA VAL A 581 14.74 -11.80 -8.59
C VAL A 581 14.00 -13.13 -8.44
N PRO A 582 12.66 -13.12 -8.50
CA PRO A 582 11.89 -14.35 -8.52
C PRO A 582 12.27 -15.20 -9.74
N PHE A 583 12.57 -16.48 -9.51
CA PHE A 583 12.98 -17.39 -10.58
C PHE A 583 11.91 -17.51 -11.66
N THR A 584 10.63 -17.57 -11.27
CA THR A 584 9.49 -17.68 -12.18
C THR A 584 9.38 -16.47 -13.11
N LEU A 585 9.60 -15.26 -12.60
CA LEU A 585 9.60 -14.03 -13.38
C LEU A 585 10.81 -13.98 -14.33
N LEU A 586 12.01 -14.32 -13.83
CA LEU A 586 13.21 -14.37 -14.68
C LEU A 586 13.08 -15.41 -15.79
N GLN A 587 12.53 -16.58 -15.50
CA GLN A 587 12.27 -17.63 -16.48
C GLN A 587 11.31 -17.16 -17.58
N ALA A 588 10.24 -16.48 -17.21
CA ALA A 588 9.29 -15.92 -18.15
C ALA A 588 9.88 -14.78 -19.03
N ILE A 589 10.92 -14.08 -18.55
CA ILE A 589 11.59 -13.00 -19.31
C ILE A 589 12.63 -13.54 -20.29
N VAL A 590 13.39 -14.56 -19.89
CA VAL A 590 14.54 -15.06 -20.64
C VAL A 590 14.10 -16.07 -21.72
N GLU A 591 12.93 -16.70 -21.58
CA GLU A 591 12.33 -17.67 -22.53
C GLU A 591 13.26 -18.84 -22.90
N GLU A 592 14.25 -19.15 -22.06
CA GLU A 592 15.16 -20.29 -22.21
C GLU A 592 14.64 -21.51 -21.45
N PRO A 593 15.00 -22.74 -21.87
CA PRO A 593 14.70 -23.95 -21.09
C PRO A 593 15.23 -23.82 -19.66
N GLU A 594 14.45 -24.31 -18.70
CA GLU A 594 14.78 -24.21 -17.26
C GLU A 594 16.20 -24.70 -16.94
N GLU A 595 16.65 -25.73 -17.67
CA GLU A 595 17.96 -26.35 -17.54
C GLU A 595 19.12 -25.40 -17.85
N VAL A 596 18.99 -24.64 -18.95
CA VAL A 596 19.99 -23.65 -19.38
C VAL A 596 20.02 -22.50 -18.40
N LEU A 597 18.83 -22.04 -17.98
CA LEU A 597 18.68 -20.97 -17.02
C LEU A 597 19.32 -21.31 -15.66
N ARG A 598 19.04 -22.51 -15.11
CA ARG A 598 19.65 -22.99 -13.86
C ARG A 598 21.16 -23.14 -13.96
N ARG A 599 21.68 -23.58 -15.11
CA ARG A 599 23.13 -23.65 -15.34
C ARG A 599 23.76 -22.25 -15.31
N GLY A 600 23.17 -21.28 -16.01
CA GLY A 600 23.64 -19.90 -16.01
C GLY A 600 23.55 -19.25 -14.62
N LEU A 601 22.46 -19.48 -13.88
CA LEU A 601 22.33 -19.03 -12.48
C LEU A 601 23.38 -19.68 -11.57
N GLY A 602 23.69 -20.97 -11.80
CA GLY A 602 24.80 -21.66 -11.13
C GLY A 602 26.16 -21.01 -11.41
N ASN A 603 26.43 -20.63 -12.67
CA ASN A 603 27.65 -19.91 -13.05
C ASN A 603 27.72 -18.51 -12.40
N LEU A 604 26.61 -17.77 -12.40
CA LEU A 604 26.50 -16.46 -11.77
C LEU A 604 26.63 -16.54 -10.25
N GLN A 605 26.18 -17.62 -9.64
CA GLN A 605 26.37 -17.91 -8.22
C GLN A 605 27.81 -18.30 -7.91
N ALA A 606 28.45 -19.16 -8.71
CA ALA A 606 29.86 -19.50 -8.58
C ALA A 606 30.77 -18.28 -8.80
N SER A 607 30.36 -17.37 -9.68
CA SER A 607 31.00 -16.07 -9.92
C SER A 607 30.56 -14.99 -8.93
N GLU A 608 29.79 -15.37 -7.90
CA GLU A 608 29.45 -14.55 -6.76
C GLU A 608 28.62 -13.28 -7.07
N PHE A 609 27.90 -13.24 -8.20
CA PHE A 609 27.02 -12.14 -8.60
C PHE A 609 25.61 -12.23 -7.97
N LEU A 610 25.03 -13.42 -8.03
CA LEU A 610 23.68 -13.73 -7.54
C LEU A 610 23.73 -14.85 -6.49
N TYR A 611 22.78 -14.86 -5.57
CA TYR A 611 22.65 -15.91 -4.55
C TYR A 611 21.19 -16.28 -4.41
N GLU A 612 20.93 -17.56 -4.15
CA GLU A 612 19.63 -18.03 -3.69
C GLU A 612 19.31 -17.36 -2.34
N SER A 613 18.40 -16.38 -2.35
CA SER A 613 17.94 -15.65 -1.17
C SER A 613 16.85 -16.44 -0.47
N ARG A 614 15.92 -17.02 -1.22
CA ARG A 614 14.78 -17.77 -0.72
C ARG A 614 14.58 -19.02 -1.57
N LEU A 615 14.43 -20.16 -0.92
CA LEU A 615 14.16 -21.45 -1.59
C LEU A 615 12.67 -21.81 -1.52
N PHE A 616 11.93 -21.29 -0.54
CA PHE A 616 10.52 -21.62 -0.28
C PHE A 616 9.68 -20.35 -0.04
N PRO A 617 8.44 -20.24 -0.56
CA PRO A 617 7.72 -21.23 -1.39
C PRO A 617 8.21 -21.29 -2.84
N ASP A 618 8.78 -20.19 -3.34
CA ASP A 618 9.36 -20.10 -4.66
C ASP A 618 10.84 -19.70 -4.58
N LEU A 619 11.61 -20.19 -5.55
CA LEU A 619 13.02 -19.91 -5.67
C LEU A 619 13.23 -18.44 -6.05
N GLU A 620 14.06 -17.75 -5.30
CA GLU A 620 14.36 -16.34 -5.46
C GLU A 620 15.87 -16.13 -5.37
N TYR A 621 16.39 -15.30 -6.26
CA TYR A 621 17.78 -14.90 -6.28
C TYR A 621 17.90 -13.44 -5.84
N THR A 622 18.96 -13.09 -5.12
CA THR A 622 19.32 -11.69 -4.83
C THR A 622 20.69 -11.39 -5.39
N PHE A 623 20.87 -10.15 -5.84
CA PHE A 623 22.22 -9.62 -6.06
C PHE A 623 22.98 -9.53 -4.73
N ARG A 624 24.28 -9.90 -4.75
CA ARG A 624 25.17 -9.74 -3.58
C ARG A 624 25.14 -8.32 -3.03
N HIS A 625 25.22 -7.38 -3.96
CA HIS A 625 25.35 -5.96 -3.69
C HIS A 625 24.43 -5.17 -4.63
N ALA A 626 23.77 -4.14 -4.10
CA ALA A 626 22.91 -3.28 -4.93
C ALA A 626 23.71 -2.59 -6.04
N LEU A 627 24.98 -2.27 -5.78
CA LEU A 627 25.85 -1.68 -6.79
C LEU A 627 26.11 -2.63 -7.97
N THR A 628 26.16 -3.94 -7.74
CA THR A 628 26.29 -4.94 -8.82
C THR A 628 25.07 -4.93 -9.73
N GLN A 629 23.86 -4.90 -9.15
CA GLN A 629 22.62 -4.77 -9.92
C GLN A 629 22.61 -3.46 -10.72
N GLN A 630 22.99 -2.35 -10.09
CA GLN A 630 23.03 -1.04 -10.74
C GLN A 630 24.01 -1.01 -11.92
N VAL A 631 25.25 -1.50 -11.75
CA VAL A 631 26.24 -1.55 -12.84
C VAL A 631 25.77 -2.48 -13.96
N ALA A 632 25.17 -3.63 -13.65
CA ALA A 632 24.60 -4.52 -14.66
C ALA A 632 23.46 -3.84 -15.44
N TYR A 633 22.54 -3.16 -14.76
CA TYR A 633 21.43 -2.42 -15.38
C TYR A 633 21.91 -1.21 -16.21
N GLU A 634 22.86 -0.44 -15.68
CA GLU A 634 23.44 0.72 -16.35
C GLU A 634 24.26 0.34 -17.59
N SER A 635 24.85 -0.86 -17.61
CA SER A 635 25.57 -1.40 -18.78
C SER A 635 24.67 -1.70 -19.99
N LEU A 636 23.34 -1.76 -19.80
CA LEU A 636 22.39 -1.99 -20.89
C LEU A 636 22.19 -0.74 -21.74
N LEU A 637 22.27 -0.91 -23.06
CA LEU A 637 21.81 0.09 -24.03
C LEU A 637 20.30 0.34 -23.86
N ALA A 638 19.86 1.58 -24.13
CA ALA A 638 18.48 2.02 -23.95
C ALA A 638 17.46 1.07 -24.61
N ALA A 639 17.66 0.70 -25.87
CA ALA A 639 16.76 -0.20 -26.60
C ALA A 639 16.65 -1.61 -25.96
N ARG A 640 17.76 -2.15 -25.45
CA ARG A 640 17.74 -3.47 -24.79
C ARG A 640 17.07 -3.41 -23.43
N ARG A 641 17.34 -2.36 -22.65
CA ARG A 641 16.70 -2.11 -21.36
C ARG A 641 15.18 -2.03 -21.51
N GLN A 642 14.73 -1.26 -22.49
CA GLN A 642 13.32 -1.11 -22.83
C GLN A 642 12.66 -2.45 -23.23
N ALA A 643 13.32 -3.25 -24.07
CA ALA A 643 12.82 -4.57 -24.46
C ALA A 643 12.68 -5.52 -23.25
N LEU A 644 13.63 -5.49 -22.32
CA LEU A 644 13.58 -6.29 -21.09
C LEU A 644 12.48 -5.81 -20.12
N HIS A 645 12.23 -4.50 -19.99
CA HIS A 645 11.08 -4.00 -19.22
C HIS A 645 9.76 -4.47 -19.85
N GLY A 646 9.63 -4.43 -21.17
CA GLY A 646 8.45 -4.95 -21.85
C GLY A 646 8.24 -6.46 -21.66
N ALA A 647 9.33 -7.25 -21.65
CA ALA A 647 9.26 -8.67 -21.33
C ALA A 647 8.84 -8.91 -19.88
N ALA A 648 9.41 -8.16 -18.93
CA ALA A 648 9.04 -8.23 -17.51
C ALA A 648 7.57 -7.89 -17.28
N ALA A 649 7.07 -6.83 -17.93
CA ALA A 649 5.67 -6.43 -17.82
C ALA A 649 4.71 -7.53 -18.34
N ARG A 650 4.96 -8.09 -19.52
CA ARG A 650 4.14 -9.20 -20.06
C ARG A 650 4.19 -10.46 -19.19
N ALA A 651 5.37 -10.77 -18.64
CA ALA A 651 5.52 -11.87 -17.70
C ALA A 651 4.69 -11.65 -16.42
N LEU A 652 4.68 -10.42 -15.88
CA LEU A 652 3.82 -10.06 -14.75
C LEU A 652 2.33 -10.16 -15.09
N GLU A 653 1.91 -9.71 -16.27
CA GLU A 653 0.51 -9.87 -16.71
C GLU A 653 0.09 -11.34 -16.75
N ALA A 654 0.97 -12.23 -17.23
CA ALA A 654 0.70 -13.67 -17.29
C ALA A 654 0.69 -14.32 -15.90
N LEU A 655 1.66 -13.98 -15.04
CA LEU A 655 1.79 -14.56 -13.69
C LEU A 655 0.66 -14.10 -12.74
N TYR A 656 0.09 -12.91 -12.98
CA TYR A 656 -0.96 -12.32 -12.16
C TYR A 656 -2.29 -12.19 -12.93
N ALA A 657 -2.54 -12.99 -13.97
CA ALA A 657 -3.70 -12.84 -14.86
C ALA A 657 -5.05 -12.76 -14.14
N GLU A 658 -5.24 -13.51 -13.04
CA GLU A 658 -6.47 -13.51 -12.23
C GLU A 658 -6.49 -12.47 -11.10
N ARG A 659 -5.38 -11.74 -10.90
CA ARG A 659 -5.12 -10.86 -9.74
C ARG A 659 -4.18 -9.70 -10.09
N LEU A 660 -4.41 -9.06 -11.25
CA LEU A 660 -3.54 -8.00 -11.79
C LEU A 660 -3.44 -6.79 -10.87
N ASP A 661 -4.49 -6.54 -10.07
CA ASP A 661 -4.55 -5.50 -9.06
C ASP A 661 -3.42 -5.60 -8.03
N GLN A 662 -2.91 -6.80 -7.75
CA GLN A 662 -1.77 -7.04 -6.86
C GLN A 662 -0.42 -6.62 -7.49
N ALA A 663 -0.38 -6.42 -8.81
CA ALA A 663 0.84 -6.12 -9.57
C ALA A 663 0.78 -4.76 -10.29
N TYR A 664 -0.23 -3.92 -10.06
CA TYR A 664 -0.37 -2.63 -10.75
C TYR A 664 0.83 -1.70 -10.58
N ASP A 665 1.49 -1.71 -9.42
CA ASP A 665 2.68 -0.92 -9.16
C ASP A 665 3.87 -1.36 -10.02
N GLN A 666 4.13 -2.67 -10.08
CA GLN A 666 5.19 -3.25 -10.91
C GLN A 666 4.89 -3.09 -12.40
N LEU A 667 3.64 -3.32 -12.81
CA LEU A 667 3.20 -3.15 -14.19
C LEU A 667 3.31 -1.69 -14.62
N ALA A 668 2.89 -0.74 -13.79
CA ALA A 668 3.06 0.69 -14.03
C ALA A 668 4.54 1.05 -14.19
N TYR A 669 5.40 0.59 -13.29
CA TYR A 669 6.85 0.82 -13.36
C TYR A 669 7.47 0.25 -14.63
N HIS A 670 7.21 -1.02 -14.95
CA HIS A 670 7.84 -1.66 -16.10
C HIS A 670 7.33 -1.05 -17.42
N TYR A 671 6.01 -0.86 -17.59
CA TYR A 671 5.49 -0.26 -18.81
C TYR A 671 5.91 1.21 -18.99
N SER A 672 6.08 1.99 -17.92
CA SER A 672 6.58 3.37 -18.02
C SER A 672 8.01 3.46 -18.55
N LYS A 673 8.79 2.37 -18.49
CA LYS A 673 10.12 2.26 -19.11
C LYS A 673 10.10 1.71 -20.54
N THR A 674 8.91 1.62 -21.17
CA THR A 674 8.74 1.10 -22.54
C THR A 674 8.21 2.16 -23.52
N ASP A 675 8.16 1.78 -24.81
CA ASP A 675 7.49 2.59 -25.84
C ASP A 675 6.00 2.26 -25.98
N ASP A 676 5.51 1.29 -25.22
CA ASP A 676 4.09 0.96 -25.17
C ASP A 676 3.36 2.00 -24.31
N ALA A 677 3.07 3.14 -24.93
CA ALA A 677 2.44 4.27 -24.28
C ALA A 677 1.02 3.95 -23.79
N ASP A 678 0.27 3.10 -24.49
CA ASP A 678 -1.10 2.77 -24.11
C ASP A 678 -1.12 1.92 -22.84
N LYS A 679 -0.29 0.87 -22.77
CA LYS A 679 -0.12 0.07 -21.56
C LYS A 679 0.44 0.86 -20.38
N ALA A 680 1.39 1.77 -20.63
CA ALA A 680 1.91 2.65 -19.59
C ALA A 680 0.79 3.52 -18.99
N VAL A 681 -0.02 4.15 -19.85
CA VAL A 681 -1.17 4.96 -19.43
C VAL A 681 -2.19 4.12 -18.68
N GLU A 682 -2.54 2.94 -19.18
CA GLU A 682 -3.49 2.01 -18.54
C GLU A 682 -3.07 1.67 -17.10
N TYR A 683 -1.85 1.14 -16.93
CA TYR A 683 -1.41 0.66 -15.61
C TYR A 683 -1.05 1.78 -14.65
N LEU A 684 -0.50 2.91 -15.10
CA LEU A 684 -0.33 4.09 -14.25
C LEU A 684 -1.68 4.64 -13.77
N THR A 685 -2.72 4.60 -14.61
CA THR A 685 -4.07 5.03 -14.22
C THR A 685 -4.67 4.09 -13.18
N ARG A 686 -4.59 2.77 -13.40
CA ARG A 686 -5.08 1.78 -12.43
C ARG A 686 -4.32 1.82 -11.11
N PHE A 687 -3.01 2.02 -11.18
CA PHE A 687 -2.19 2.25 -9.99
C PHE A 687 -2.62 3.51 -9.25
N ALA A 688 -2.86 4.63 -9.96
CA ALA A 688 -3.37 5.87 -9.37
C ALA A 688 -4.74 5.70 -8.71
N GLU A 689 -5.66 4.94 -9.32
CA GLU A 689 -6.96 4.59 -8.74
C GLU A 689 -6.79 3.75 -7.46
N LYS A 690 -5.92 2.74 -7.48
CA LYS A 690 -5.63 1.88 -6.32
C LYS A 690 -5.11 2.71 -5.15
N VAL A 691 -4.10 3.54 -5.36
CA VAL A 691 -3.52 4.35 -4.28
C VAL A 691 -4.44 5.48 -3.84
N ALA A 692 -5.26 6.05 -4.73
CA ALA A 692 -6.32 6.99 -4.33
C ALA A 692 -7.40 6.31 -3.47
N GLY A 693 -7.70 5.02 -3.70
CA GLY A 693 -8.65 4.24 -2.90
C GLY A 693 -8.22 3.98 -1.46
N ILE A 694 -6.92 4.03 -1.18
CA ILE A 694 -6.33 4.01 0.18
C ILE A 694 -5.86 5.39 0.63
N ASP A 695 -6.33 6.45 -0.04
CA ASP A 695 -6.16 7.86 0.30
C ASP A 695 -4.74 8.42 0.20
N ALA A 696 -3.88 7.73 -0.54
CA ALA A 696 -2.56 8.19 -0.96
C ALA A 696 -2.67 9.08 -2.22
N HIS A 697 -3.39 10.19 -2.11
CA HIS A 697 -3.66 11.10 -3.24
C HIS A 697 -2.41 11.78 -3.82
N ALA A 698 -1.33 11.93 -3.04
CA ALA A 698 -0.07 12.47 -3.52
C ALA A 698 0.58 11.54 -4.56
N ASP A 699 0.59 10.23 -4.28
CA ASP A 699 1.13 9.21 -5.19
C ASP A 699 0.22 9.04 -6.42
N ALA A 700 -1.10 9.14 -6.24
CA ALA A 700 -2.05 9.18 -7.36
C ALA A 700 -1.74 10.35 -8.32
N VAL A 701 -1.46 11.55 -7.79
CA VAL A 701 -1.10 12.72 -8.59
C VAL A 701 0.23 12.50 -9.32
N ALA A 702 1.22 11.87 -8.68
CA ALA A 702 2.50 11.54 -9.31
C ALA A 702 2.32 10.55 -10.48
N ALA A 703 1.60 9.45 -10.24
CA ALA A 703 1.30 8.44 -11.26
C ALA A 703 0.51 9.01 -12.44
N LEU A 704 -0.51 9.84 -12.19
CA LEU A 704 -1.27 10.51 -13.25
C LEU A 704 -0.43 11.53 -14.03
N THR A 705 0.53 12.18 -13.39
CA THR A 705 1.46 13.09 -14.06
C THR A 705 2.39 12.33 -15.01
N GLU A 706 2.91 11.17 -14.58
CA GLU A 706 3.70 10.28 -15.44
C GLU A 706 2.83 9.71 -16.58
N ALA A 707 1.60 9.28 -16.29
CA ALA A 707 0.66 8.79 -17.31
C ALA A 707 0.39 9.84 -18.39
N ARG A 708 0.21 11.11 -18.02
CA ARG A 708 0.03 12.21 -18.98
C ARG A 708 1.24 12.40 -19.89
N ALA A 709 2.46 12.29 -19.35
CA ALA A 709 3.67 12.37 -20.16
C ALA A 709 3.74 11.23 -21.19
N HIS A 710 3.30 10.02 -20.83
CA HIS A 710 3.20 8.91 -21.79
C HIS A 710 2.06 9.08 -22.80
N ALA A 711 0.92 9.60 -22.37
CA ALA A 711 -0.25 9.82 -23.23
C ALA A 711 0.04 10.76 -24.41
N GLU A 712 0.97 11.73 -24.26
CA GLU A 712 1.41 12.60 -25.36
C GLU A 712 2.02 11.83 -26.56
N ARG A 713 2.45 10.58 -26.36
CA ARG A 713 2.98 9.70 -27.43
C ARG A 713 1.90 8.90 -28.17
N LEU A 714 0.65 8.91 -27.68
CA LEU A 714 -0.46 8.20 -28.32
C LEU A 714 -0.86 8.85 -29.65
N ALA A 715 -1.58 8.11 -30.49
CA ALA A 715 -2.17 8.65 -31.71
C ALA A 715 -3.11 9.82 -31.39
N THR A 716 -3.18 10.82 -32.27
CA THR A 716 -3.87 12.09 -32.00
C THR A 716 -5.33 11.91 -31.57
N GLU A 717 -6.04 10.94 -32.16
CA GLU A 717 -7.46 10.67 -31.86
C GLU A 717 -7.67 10.15 -30.43
N GLU A 718 -6.79 9.28 -29.92
CA GLU A 718 -6.89 8.73 -28.57
C GLU A 718 -6.22 9.63 -27.52
N ARG A 719 -5.18 10.37 -27.92
CA ARG A 719 -4.37 11.23 -27.05
C ARG A 719 -5.23 12.26 -26.31
N ASP A 720 -6.03 13.03 -27.04
CA ASP A 720 -6.80 14.12 -26.44
C ASP A 720 -7.83 13.56 -25.45
N ARG A 721 -8.54 12.49 -25.80
CA ARG A 721 -9.49 11.81 -24.91
C ARG A 721 -8.81 11.29 -23.63
N ARG A 722 -7.68 10.56 -23.76
CA ARG A 722 -6.93 10.02 -22.62
C ARG A 722 -6.39 11.13 -21.73
N LEU A 723 -5.84 12.20 -22.30
CA LEU A 723 -5.32 13.32 -21.51
C LEU A 723 -6.40 14.03 -20.73
N ILE A 724 -7.59 14.25 -21.32
CA ILE A 724 -8.72 14.84 -20.60
C ILE A 724 -9.18 13.96 -19.44
N ASP A 725 -9.30 12.64 -19.66
CA ASP A 725 -9.65 11.69 -18.59
C ASP A 725 -8.63 11.75 -17.43
N LEU A 726 -7.33 11.74 -17.75
CA LEU A 726 -6.25 11.81 -16.76
C LEU A 726 -6.27 13.11 -15.94
N VAL A 727 -6.49 14.27 -16.57
CA VAL A 727 -6.52 15.55 -15.83
C VAL A 727 -7.77 15.69 -14.96
N VAL A 728 -8.91 15.12 -15.36
CA VAL A 728 -10.11 15.05 -14.53
C VAL A 728 -9.88 14.19 -13.30
N ARG A 729 -9.24 13.02 -13.46
CA ARG A 729 -8.82 12.15 -12.34
C ARG A 729 -7.81 12.83 -11.43
N GLN A 730 -6.87 13.57 -12.01
CA GLN A 730 -5.87 14.33 -11.26
C GLN A 730 -6.51 15.47 -10.46
N ALA A 731 -7.50 16.16 -11.04
CA ALA A 731 -8.27 17.21 -10.35
C ALA A 731 -8.99 16.67 -9.10
N HIS A 732 -9.56 15.46 -9.17
CA HIS A 732 -10.15 14.78 -8.02
C HIS A 732 -9.12 14.59 -6.88
N SER A 733 -7.95 14.01 -7.16
CA SER A 733 -6.92 13.82 -6.13
C SER A 733 -6.34 15.15 -5.61
N LEU A 734 -6.13 16.15 -6.48
CA LEU A 734 -5.69 17.49 -6.06
C LEU A 734 -6.70 18.19 -5.14
N HIS A 735 -8.00 17.94 -5.32
CA HIS A 735 -9.05 18.48 -4.45
C HIS A 735 -8.87 18.00 -3.01
N PHE A 736 -8.66 16.69 -2.82
CA PHE A 736 -8.42 16.10 -1.49
C PHE A 736 -7.10 16.56 -0.86
N LEU A 737 -6.11 16.95 -1.67
CA LEU A 737 -4.88 17.59 -1.19
C LEU A 737 -5.04 19.10 -0.90
N GLY A 738 -6.21 19.69 -1.15
CA GLY A 738 -6.46 21.12 -0.99
C GLY A 738 -5.77 22.01 -2.03
N ARG A 739 -5.14 21.44 -3.06
CA ARG A 739 -4.35 22.14 -4.10
C ARG A 739 -5.24 22.71 -5.21
N ARG A 740 -6.18 23.58 -4.82
CA ARG A 740 -7.27 24.08 -5.70
C ARG A 740 -6.77 24.96 -6.86
N GLN A 741 -5.75 25.77 -6.63
CA GLN A 741 -5.16 26.61 -7.69
C GLN A 741 -4.54 25.74 -8.79
N GLU A 742 -3.87 24.65 -8.42
CA GLU A 742 -3.30 23.73 -9.40
C GLU A 742 -4.37 23.02 -10.23
N ILE A 743 -5.57 22.78 -9.69
CA ILE A 743 -6.69 22.25 -10.49
C ILE A 743 -7.04 23.21 -11.61
N VAL A 744 -7.18 24.51 -11.29
CA VAL A 744 -7.50 25.55 -12.27
C VAL A 744 -6.42 25.62 -13.35
N ASP A 745 -5.16 25.76 -12.92
CA ASP A 745 -4.02 25.89 -13.83
C ASP A 745 -3.90 24.65 -14.74
N LEU A 746 -4.07 23.46 -14.17
CA LEU A 746 -4.02 22.19 -14.90
C LEU A 746 -5.13 22.09 -15.94
N LEU A 747 -6.38 22.30 -15.54
CA LEU A 747 -7.50 22.12 -16.46
C LEU A 747 -7.43 23.15 -17.59
N LEU A 748 -7.14 24.42 -17.30
CA LEU A 748 -7.07 25.47 -18.32
C LEU A 748 -6.03 25.18 -19.41
N GLN A 749 -4.91 24.52 -19.09
CA GLN A 749 -3.90 24.09 -20.08
C GLN A 749 -4.45 23.13 -21.15
N HIS A 750 -5.53 22.40 -20.86
CA HIS A 750 -6.11 21.40 -21.78
C HIS A 750 -7.46 21.82 -22.37
N ARG A 751 -7.88 23.09 -22.20
CA ARG A 751 -9.18 23.57 -22.68
C ARG A 751 -9.36 23.40 -24.20
N ASP A 752 -8.37 23.79 -24.99
CA ASP A 752 -8.44 23.71 -26.45
C ASP A 752 -8.53 22.26 -26.95
N ARG A 753 -7.94 21.31 -26.20
CA ARG A 753 -8.02 19.87 -26.51
C ARG A 753 -9.42 19.34 -26.23
N LEU A 754 -9.99 19.69 -25.09
CA LEU A 754 -11.37 19.35 -24.74
C LEU A 754 -12.36 19.89 -25.77
N GLU A 755 -12.24 21.17 -26.14
CA GLU A 755 -13.17 21.83 -27.07
C GLU A 755 -13.12 21.19 -28.47
N ARG A 756 -11.94 20.71 -28.92
CA ARG A 756 -11.82 19.93 -30.16
C ARG A 756 -12.40 18.52 -30.06
N LEU A 757 -12.24 17.86 -28.92
CA LEU A 757 -12.76 16.51 -28.69
C LEU A 757 -14.29 16.48 -28.75
N GLY A 758 -14.96 17.51 -28.21
CA GLY A 758 -16.42 17.66 -28.31
C GLY A 758 -17.23 16.58 -27.59
N GLU A 759 -16.62 15.80 -26.70
CA GLU A 759 -17.28 14.72 -25.95
C GLU A 759 -18.02 15.25 -24.71
N PRO A 760 -19.36 15.13 -24.63
CA PRO A 760 -20.14 15.74 -23.55
C PRO A 760 -19.85 15.18 -22.16
N VAL A 761 -19.58 13.88 -22.02
CA VAL A 761 -19.32 13.24 -20.71
C VAL A 761 -18.04 13.82 -20.06
N LEU A 762 -16.93 13.82 -20.80
CA LEU A 762 -15.65 14.35 -20.32
C LEU A 762 -15.71 15.87 -20.15
N ALA A 763 -16.38 16.59 -21.06
CA ALA A 763 -16.57 18.04 -20.94
C ALA A 763 -17.36 18.40 -19.69
N GLY A 764 -18.41 17.64 -19.38
CA GLY A 764 -19.19 17.80 -18.16
C GLY A 764 -18.32 17.68 -16.91
N GLN A 765 -17.53 16.61 -16.79
CA GLN A 765 -16.65 16.39 -15.64
C GLN A 765 -15.53 17.43 -15.53
N TYR A 766 -14.93 17.80 -16.66
CA TYR A 766 -13.90 18.85 -16.72
C TYR A 766 -14.43 20.19 -16.21
N TYR A 767 -15.57 20.65 -16.74
CA TYR A 767 -16.14 21.95 -16.36
C TYR A 767 -16.70 21.93 -14.93
N PHE A 768 -17.12 20.76 -14.44
CA PHE A 768 -17.48 20.60 -13.03
C PHE A 768 -16.27 20.87 -12.14
N TRP A 769 -15.14 20.20 -12.34
CA TRP A 769 -13.96 20.40 -11.49
C TRP A 769 -13.38 21.81 -11.61
N LEU A 770 -13.38 22.39 -12.81
CA LEU A 770 -12.93 23.77 -13.01
C LEU A 770 -13.84 24.76 -12.26
N GLY A 771 -15.16 24.63 -12.43
CA GLY A 771 -16.14 25.46 -11.74
C GLY A 771 -16.11 25.29 -10.22
N PHE A 772 -15.95 24.06 -9.75
CA PHE A 772 -15.85 23.73 -8.34
C PHE A 772 -14.57 24.28 -7.71
N ALA A 773 -13.42 24.20 -8.39
CA ALA A 773 -12.18 24.81 -7.92
C ALA A 773 -12.28 26.35 -7.83
N HIS A 774 -12.86 27.00 -8.84
CA HIS A 774 -13.12 28.44 -8.84
C HIS A 774 -14.05 28.88 -7.70
N ALA A 775 -15.11 28.10 -7.42
CA ALA A 775 -16.01 28.32 -6.30
C ALA A 775 -15.26 28.36 -4.95
N TRP A 776 -14.34 27.42 -4.72
CA TRP A 776 -13.51 27.37 -3.52
C TRP A 776 -12.49 28.51 -3.42
N LEU A 777 -12.00 29.01 -4.56
CA LEU A 777 -11.09 30.16 -4.63
C LEU A 777 -11.82 31.51 -4.53
N GLY A 778 -13.15 31.53 -4.64
CA GLY A 778 -13.96 32.74 -4.64
C GLY A 778 -14.07 33.44 -5.99
N HIS A 779 -13.64 32.80 -7.09
CA HIS A 779 -13.77 33.32 -8.45
C HIS A 779 -15.20 33.05 -8.99
N ARG A 780 -16.17 33.81 -8.48
CA ARG A 780 -17.61 33.51 -8.63
C ARG A 780 -18.13 33.54 -10.06
N ALA A 781 -17.64 34.47 -10.88
CA ALA A 781 -18.07 34.60 -12.27
C ALA A 781 -17.67 33.36 -13.08
N GLU A 782 -16.41 32.96 -12.94
CA GLU A 782 -15.85 31.77 -13.56
C GLU A 782 -16.50 30.49 -13.01
N ALA A 783 -16.75 30.41 -11.70
CA ALA A 783 -17.45 29.28 -11.10
C ALA A 783 -18.84 29.09 -11.73
N GLY A 784 -19.66 30.14 -11.77
CA GLY A 784 -21.00 30.09 -12.35
C GLY A 784 -21.01 29.73 -13.84
N GLN A 785 -20.10 30.30 -14.63
CA GLN A 785 -19.98 30.00 -16.06
C GLN A 785 -19.60 28.53 -16.31
N ASN A 786 -18.58 28.02 -15.62
CA ASN A 786 -18.12 26.65 -15.79
C ASN A 786 -19.13 25.63 -15.26
N LEU A 787 -19.76 25.88 -14.10
CA LEU A 787 -20.82 25.00 -13.59
C LEU A 787 -22.04 24.98 -14.52
N SER A 788 -22.44 26.12 -15.10
CA SER A 788 -23.52 26.16 -16.09
C SER A 788 -23.18 25.37 -17.35
N ARG A 789 -21.93 25.47 -17.84
CA ARG A 789 -21.44 24.68 -18.98
C ARG A 789 -21.41 23.19 -18.66
N SER A 790 -20.96 22.82 -17.46
CA SER A 790 -20.99 21.44 -16.98
C SER A 790 -22.41 20.87 -16.94
N LEU A 791 -23.39 21.65 -16.47
CA LEU A 791 -24.80 21.23 -16.45
C LEU A 791 -25.35 20.99 -17.86
N GLN A 792 -25.01 21.86 -18.81
CA GLN A 792 -25.42 21.71 -20.22
C GLN A 792 -24.86 20.40 -20.80
N GLU A 793 -23.57 20.13 -20.62
CA GLU A 793 -22.96 18.91 -21.15
C GLU A 793 -23.46 17.64 -20.44
N ALA A 794 -23.64 17.68 -19.12
CA ALA A 794 -24.22 16.59 -18.35
C ALA A 794 -25.68 16.28 -18.76
N THR A 795 -26.45 17.31 -19.10
CA THR A 795 -27.82 17.16 -19.64
C THR A 795 -27.79 16.52 -21.03
N ARG A 796 -26.83 16.90 -21.89
CA ARG A 796 -26.66 16.32 -23.23
C ARG A 796 -26.23 14.86 -23.17
N SER A 797 -25.40 14.47 -22.19
CA SER A 797 -24.97 13.08 -22.01
C SER A 797 -25.95 12.22 -21.20
N GLY A 798 -26.88 12.83 -20.45
CA GLY A 798 -27.80 12.11 -19.57
C GLY A 798 -27.20 11.68 -18.22
N GLU A 799 -26.03 12.21 -17.85
CA GLU A 799 -25.26 11.86 -16.64
C GLU A 799 -25.91 12.41 -15.35
N GLN A 800 -26.89 11.69 -14.81
CA GLN A 800 -27.68 12.11 -13.64
C GLN A 800 -26.82 12.42 -12.41
N ALA A 801 -25.80 11.62 -12.13
CA ALA A 801 -24.91 11.83 -10.99
C ALA A 801 -24.17 13.17 -11.12
N LEU A 802 -23.60 13.45 -12.30
CA LEU A 802 -22.90 14.70 -12.56
C LEU A 802 -23.85 15.89 -12.49
N MET A 803 -25.05 15.80 -13.09
CA MET A 803 -26.07 16.86 -12.98
C MET A 803 -26.39 17.17 -11.51
N GLY A 804 -26.53 16.14 -10.68
CA GLY A 804 -26.75 16.28 -9.25
C GLY A 804 -25.60 17.02 -8.53
N ARG A 805 -24.35 16.64 -8.82
CA ARG A 805 -23.14 17.30 -8.28
C ARG A 805 -23.07 18.79 -8.69
N VAL A 806 -23.39 19.08 -9.96
CA VAL A 806 -23.39 20.45 -10.49
C VAL A 806 -24.49 21.29 -9.86
N HIS A 807 -25.72 20.77 -9.75
CA HIS A 807 -26.81 21.46 -9.07
C HIS A 807 -26.49 21.74 -7.61
N ARG A 808 -25.80 20.83 -6.92
CA ARG A 808 -25.30 21.08 -5.57
C ARG A 808 -24.32 22.26 -5.57
N ALA A 809 -23.30 22.24 -6.41
CA ALA A 809 -22.34 23.34 -6.48
C ALA A 809 -23.03 24.69 -6.79
N LEU A 810 -23.97 24.71 -7.74
CA LEU A 810 -24.76 25.89 -8.08
C LEU A 810 -25.61 26.39 -6.91
N ALA A 811 -26.20 25.52 -6.10
CA ALA A 811 -26.99 25.94 -4.94
C ALA A 811 -26.18 26.78 -3.94
N LEU A 812 -24.97 26.31 -3.60
CA LEU A 812 -24.07 27.04 -2.72
C LEU A 812 -23.54 28.31 -3.39
N GLU A 813 -23.11 28.23 -4.66
CA GLU A 813 -22.62 29.40 -5.40
C GLU A 813 -23.69 30.48 -5.53
N SER A 814 -24.95 30.14 -5.80
CA SER A 814 -26.06 31.11 -5.86
C SER A 814 -26.27 31.83 -4.53
N THR A 815 -26.08 31.13 -3.40
CA THR A 815 -26.16 31.75 -2.06
C THR A 815 -25.01 32.73 -1.82
N TYR A 816 -23.81 32.44 -2.34
CA TYR A 816 -22.63 33.29 -2.17
C TYR A 816 -22.55 34.45 -3.17
N ALA A 817 -22.97 34.24 -4.41
CA ALA A 817 -22.90 35.20 -5.51
C ALA A 817 -24.03 36.26 -5.47
N GLY A 818 -24.87 36.25 -4.43
CA GLY A 818 -25.94 37.22 -4.28
C GLY A 818 -27.07 37.06 -5.29
N ARG A 819 -27.29 35.84 -5.79
CA ARG A 819 -28.46 35.52 -6.60
C ARG A 819 -29.70 35.38 -5.72
N PRO A 820 -30.92 35.46 -6.29
CA PRO A 820 -32.14 35.19 -5.53
C PRO A 820 -32.07 33.82 -4.83
N LEU A 821 -32.30 33.79 -3.51
CA LEU A 821 -32.14 32.57 -2.72
C LEU A 821 -33.13 31.46 -3.10
N ASP A 822 -34.27 31.80 -3.71
CA ASP A 822 -35.22 30.82 -4.24
C ASP A 822 -34.60 29.98 -5.38
N GLU A 823 -33.70 30.55 -6.19
CA GLU A 823 -32.91 29.82 -7.20
C GLU A 823 -31.95 28.82 -6.54
N ALA A 824 -31.32 29.23 -5.43
CA ALA A 824 -30.43 28.37 -4.66
C ALA A 824 -31.17 27.15 -4.08
N VAL A 825 -32.36 27.37 -3.51
CA VAL A 825 -33.22 26.28 -3.00
C VAL A 825 -33.68 25.36 -4.13
N ALA A 826 -34.04 25.91 -5.30
CA ALA A 826 -34.44 25.11 -6.46
C ALA A 826 -33.31 24.18 -6.92
N HIS A 827 -32.08 24.70 -7.02
CA HIS A 827 -30.90 23.90 -7.35
C HIS A 827 -30.61 22.83 -6.29
N ALA A 828 -30.72 23.15 -4.99
CA ALA A 828 -30.48 22.18 -3.93
C ALA A 828 -31.51 21.03 -3.96
N ARG A 829 -32.79 21.33 -4.22
CA ARG A 829 -33.85 20.30 -4.37
C ARG A 829 -33.58 19.40 -5.58
N GLN A 830 -33.17 19.97 -6.71
CA GLN A 830 -32.79 19.19 -7.89
C GLN A 830 -31.59 18.29 -7.61
N ALA A 831 -30.56 18.80 -6.93
CA ALA A 831 -29.39 18.02 -6.56
C ALA A 831 -29.76 16.78 -5.73
N VAL A 832 -30.60 16.96 -4.71
CA VAL A 832 -31.11 15.88 -3.86
C VAL A 832 -31.93 14.88 -4.68
N SER A 833 -32.89 15.33 -5.49
CA SER A 833 -33.73 14.44 -6.31
C SER A 833 -32.93 13.62 -7.33
N LEU A 834 -31.84 14.15 -7.86
CA LEU A 834 -30.99 13.45 -8.83
C LEU A 834 -30.10 12.42 -8.12
N LEU A 835 -29.44 12.82 -7.04
CA LEU A 835 -28.47 11.98 -6.31
C LEU A 835 -29.13 10.90 -5.46
N GLU A 836 -30.38 11.07 -5.04
CA GLU A 836 -31.16 10.00 -4.40
C GLU A 836 -31.32 8.76 -5.28
N ARG A 837 -31.31 8.95 -6.60
CA ARG A 837 -31.48 7.89 -7.60
C ARG A 837 -30.17 7.22 -7.98
N THR A 838 -29.06 7.64 -7.39
CA THR A 838 -27.72 7.09 -7.65
C THR A 838 -27.15 6.43 -6.40
N GLU A 839 -26.03 5.72 -6.56
CA GLU A 839 -25.29 5.13 -5.44
C GLU A 839 -24.32 6.14 -4.78
N ASP A 840 -24.29 7.39 -5.25
CA ASP A 840 -23.34 8.42 -4.80
C ASP A 840 -23.76 9.06 -3.46
N ARG A 841 -23.58 8.29 -2.38
CA ARG A 841 -23.98 8.70 -1.03
C ARG A 841 -23.21 9.92 -0.51
N LEU A 842 -21.95 10.07 -0.91
CA LEU A 842 -21.13 11.22 -0.53
C LEU A 842 -21.73 12.51 -1.07
N TRP A 843 -22.02 12.56 -2.37
CA TRP A 843 -22.60 13.76 -2.97
C TRP A 843 -24.05 13.97 -2.58
N LEU A 844 -24.83 12.91 -2.29
CA LEU A 844 -26.17 13.05 -1.71
C LEU A 844 -26.12 13.73 -0.33
N SER A 845 -25.18 13.33 0.53
CA SER A 845 -24.94 13.99 1.83
C SER A 845 -24.66 15.47 1.64
N GLN A 846 -23.76 15.80 0.71
CA GLN A 846 -23.48 17.18 0.36
C GLN A 846 -24.76 17.89 -0.11
N ALA A 847 -25.53 17.33 -1.04
CA ALA A 847 -26.76 17.94 -1.55
C ALA A 847 -27.79 18.24 -0.43
N LEU A 848 -27.98 17.32 0.52
CA LEU A 848 -28.85 17.52 1.68
C LEU A 848 -28.36 18.66 2.59
N PHE A 849 -27.05 18.76 2.82
CA PHE A 849 -26.47 19.90 3.55
C PHE A 849 -26.79 21.23 2.85
N ALA A 850 -26.59 21.32 1.53
CA ALA A 850 -26.91 22.56 0.81
C ALA A 850 -28.39 22.87 0.82
N LEU A 851 -29.26 21.87 0.76
CA LEU A 851 -30.70 22.11 0.86
C LEU A 851 -31.05 22.70 2.23
N SER A 852 -30.54 22.09 3.31
CA SER A 852 -30.75 22.60 4.65
C SER A 852 -30.22 24.02 4.82
N TYR A 853 -28.99 24.26 4.33
CA TYR A 853 -28.35 25.57 4.30
C TYR A 853 -29.18 26.60 3.53
N CYS A 854 -29.50 26.37 2.25
CA CYS A 854 -30.25 27.33 1.44
C CYS A 854 -31.64 27.63 2.04
N CYS A 855 -32.36 26.62 2.52
CA CYS A 855 -33.67 26.81 3.15
C CYS A 855 -33.59 27.67 4.43
N TYR A 856 -32.54 27.50 5.25
CA TYR A 856 -32.29 28.35 6.41
C TYR A 856 -32.17 29.84 6.01
N TYR A 857 -31.42 30.14 4.96
CA TYR A 857 -31.20 31.52 4.49
C TYR A 857 -32.46 32.18 3.92
N VAL A 858 -33.38 31.41 3.32
CA VAL A 858 -34.70 31.91 2.90
C VAL A 858 -35.63 32.16 4.09
N GLY A 859 -35.41 31.45 5.20
CA GLY A 859 -36.29 31.43 6.38
C GLY A 859 -37.33 30.31 6.35
N ASP A 860 -37.20 29.34 5.44
CA ASP A 860 -38.00 28.12 5.39
C ASP A 860 -37.41 27.06 6.34
N PHE A 861 -37.56 27.31 7.63
CA PHE A 861 -36.96 26.47 8.68
C PHE A 861 -37.52 25.05 8.72
N ASP A 862 -38.77 24.83 8.29
CA ASP A 862 -39.35 23.48 8.23
C ASP A 862 -38.62 22.62 7.19
N SER A 863 -38.48 23.12 5.96
CA SER A 863 -37.70 22.42 4.93
C SER A 863 -36.22 22.26 5.34
N ALA A 864 -35.65 23.27 6.02
CA ALA A 864 -34.27 23.19 6.50
C ALA A 864 -34.07 22.07 7.52
N LEU A 865 -35.01 21.92 8.47
CA LEU A 865 -35.02 20.87 9.49
C LEU A 865 -35.25 19.48 8.88
N GLU A 866 -36.15 19.36 7.90
CA GLU A 866 -36.37 18.09 7.18
C GLU A 866 -35.09 17.63 6.49
N ALA A 867 -34.43 18.52 5.73
CA ALA A 867 -33.17 18.20 5.06
C ALA A 867 -32.05 17.83 6.05
N ALA A 868 -31.96 18.53 7.18
CA ALA A 868 -31.00 18.24 8.25
C ALA A 868 -31.23 16.86 8.90
N ALA A 869 -32.49 16.51 9.18
CA ALA A 869 -32.85 15.20 9.72
C ALA A 869 -32.55 14.07 8.74
N ARG A 870 -32.82 14.29 7.45
CA ARG A 870 -32.48 13.33 6.38
C ARG A 870 -30.97 13.17 6.22
N LEU A 871 -30.21 14.25 6.38
CA LEU A 871 -28.74 14.22 6.38
C LEU A 871 -28.19 13.42 7.57
N ASP A 872 -28.72 13.63 8.78
CA ASP A 872 -28.32 12.86 9.97
C ASP A 872 -28.70 11.37 9.85
N ALA A 873 -29.88 11.06 9.30
CA ALA A 873 -30.30 9.70 9.02
C ALA A 873 -29.40 9.02 7.98
N LEU A 874 -29.06 9.73 6.90
CA LEU A 874 -28.10 9.25 5.91
C LEU A 874 -26.73 9.01 6.58
N GLY A 875 -26.23 9.98 7.34
CA GLY A 875 -25.00 9.86 8.10
C GLY A 875 -25.02 8.74 9.14
N THR A 876 -26.17 8.31 9.62
CA THR A 876 -26.29 7.14 10.51
C THR A 876 -26.23 5.83 9.70
N ALA A 877 -26.99 5.75 8.61
CA ALA A 877 -27.01 4.59 7.72
C ALA A 877 -25.66 4.35 7.03
N THR A 878 -24.99 5.43 6.65
CA THR A 878 -23.64 5.46 6.10
C THR A 878 -22.62 5.82 7.16
N GLY A 879 -22.90 5.76 8.48
CA GLY A 879 -22.00 6.07 9.61
C GLY A 879 -20.97 7.19 9.38
N SER A 880 -21.31 8.17 8.54
CA SER A 880 -20.49 9.30 8.19
C SER A 880 -20.63 10.28 9.32
N ARG A 881 -19.59 10.34 10.14
CA ARG A 881 -19.54 11.26 11.28
C ARG A 881 -19.71 12.71 10.82
N ARG A 882 -19.13 13.07 9.67
CA ARG A 882 -19.28 14.40 9.06
C ARG A 882 -20.74 14.71 8.70
N ALA A 883 -21.42 13.81 8.00
CA ALA A 883 -22.82 14.00 7.64
C ALA A 883 -23.70 14.18 8.89
N ARG A 884 -23.46 13.41 9.95
CA ARG A 884 -24.17 13.58 11.23
C ARG A 884 -23.87 14.90 11.91
N THR A 885 -22.61 15.33 11.92
CA THR A 885 -22.20 16.65 12.44
C THR A 885 -22.87 17.78 11.66
N GLU A 886 -22.81 17.75 10.34
CA GLU A 886 -23.43 18.74 9.45
C GLU A 886 -24.95 18.78 9.62
N GLY A 887 -25.60 17.61 9.72
CA GLY A 887 -27.03 17.49 9.97
C GLY A 887 -27.43 18.07 11.33
N ALA A 888 -26.75 17.68 12.41
CA ALA A 888 -27.07 18.19 13.74
C ALA A 888 -26.74 19.68 13.91
N MET A 889 -25.67 20.17 13.26
CA MET A 889 -25.31 21.58 13.22
C MET A 889 -26.39 22.43 12.55
N MET A 890 -26.80 22.07 11.32
CA MET A 890 -27.81 22.82 10.58
C MET A 890 -29.20 22.70 11.22
N GLY A 891 -29.52 21.52 11.78
CA GLY A 891 -30.74 21.30 12.54
C GLY A 891 -30.78 22.16 13.80
N GLY A 892 -29.67 22.23 14.54
CA GLY A 892 -29.55 23.04 15.75
C GLY A 892 -29.70 24.54 15.47
N LEU A 893 -29.03 25.04 14.43
CA LEU A 893 -29.17 26.42 13.98
C LEU A 893 -30.62 26.76 13.59
N SER A 894 -31.28 25.88 12.84
CA SER A 894 -32.66 26.08 12.39
C SER A 894 -33.66 26.06 13.55
N HIS A 895 -33.53 25.11 14.49
CA HIS A 895 -34.37 25.05 15.70
C HIS A 895 -34.21 26.31 16.56
N ALA A 896 -32.97 26.74 16.82
CA ALA A 896 -32.69 27.91 17.65
C ALA A 896 -33.31 29.19 17.06
N THR A 897 -33.16 29.41 15.74
CA THR A 897 -33.72 30.57 15.05
C THR A 897 -35.26 30.51 14.98
N ARG A 898 -35.85 29.33 14.77
CA ARG A 898 -37.32 29.14 14.79
C ARG A 898 -37.93 29.46 16.16
N GLY A 899 -37.21 29.15 17.24
CA GLY A 899 -37.60 29.42 18.63
C GLY A 899 -37.51 28.23 19.58
N ASP A 900 -37.15 27.05 19.08
CA ASP A 900 -37.01 25.80 19.85
C ASP A 900 -35.62 25.74 20.52
N ARG A 901 -35.41 26.62 21.50
CA ARG A 901 -34.09 26.90 22.11
C ARG A 901 -33.35 25.66 22.59
N ASP A 902 -34.02 24.82 23.39
CA ASP A 902 -33.39 23.66 24.00
C ASP A 902 -33.01 22.61 22.96
N ALA A 903 -33.89 22.36 21.99
CA ALA A 903 -33.61 21.47 20.87
C ALA A 903 -32.44 21.98 20.01
N GLY A 904 -32.37 23.30 19.80
CA GLY A 904 -31.28 23.95 19.07
C GLY A 904 -29.92 23.75 19.74
N ILE A 905 -29.83 24.06 21.03
CA ILE A 905 -28.59 23.90 21.82
C ILE A 905 -28.16 22.43 21.87
N GLN A 906 -29.07 21.50 22.19
CA GLN A 906 -28.76 20.08 22.27
C GLN A 906 -28.27 19.51 20.92
N ALA A 907 -28.85 19.94 19.80
CA ALA A 907 -28.41 19.51 18.48
C ALA A 907 -27.00 20.04 18.15
N CYS A 908 -26.70 21.29 18.48
CA CYS A 908 -25.35 21.86 18.31
C CYS A 908 -24.31 21.21 19.27
N GLU A 909 -24.67 20.90 20.52
CA GLU A 909 -23.79 20.18 21.45
C GLU A 909 -23.47 18.76 20.95
N ARG A 910 -24.47 18.03 20.43
CA ARG A 910 -24.24 16.75 19.74
C ARG A 910 -23.34 16.90 18.51
N ALA A 911 -23.53 17.95 17.71
CA ALA A 911 -22.65 18.22 16.58
C ALA A 911 -21.20 18.40 17.03
N LEU A 912 -20.98 19.05 18.19
CA LEU A 912 -19.64 19.33 18.72
C LEU A 912 -18.96 18.04 19.21
N GLU A 913 -19.71 17.17 19.87
CA GLU A 913 -19.24 15.82 20.24
C GLU A 913 -18.89 14.98 19.02
N LEU A 914 -19.59 15.20 17.89
CA LEU A 914 -19.37 14.49 16.64
C LEU A 914 -18.34 15.17 15.72
N SER A 915 -17.85 16.38 16.00
CA SER A 915 -16.96 17.08 15.07
C SER A 915 -15.67 16.28 14.78
N PRO A 916 -15.36 16.01 13.51
CA PRO A 916 -14.23 15.15 13.16
C PRO A 916 -12.87 15.88 13.08
N ASP A 917 -12.88 17.19 12.86
CA ASP A 917 -11.68 17.97 12.60
C ASP A 917 -11.84 19.45 13.04
N PRO A 918 -10.73 20.22 13.12
CA PRO A 918 -10.77 21.62 13.52
C PRO A 918 -11.62 22.54 12.63
N PHE A 919 -11.77 22.23 11.33
CA PHE A 919 -12.59 23.04 10.42
C PHE A 919 -14.07 22.92 10.77
N GLU A 920 -14.57 21.69 10.87
CA GLU A 920 -15.97 21.42 11.25
C GLU A 920 -16.26 21.90 12.68
N THR A 921 -15.30 21.75 13.59
CA THR A 921 -15.41 22.26 14.96
C THR A 921 -15.67 23.77 14.99
N ALA A 922 -15.00 24.54 14.11
CA ALA A 922 -15.20 25.99 14.04
C ALA A 922 -16.63 26.36 13.63
N ALA A 923 -17.18 25.64 12.64
CA ALA A 923 -18.55 25.83 12.17
C ALA A 923 -19.60 25.47 13.22
N VAL A 924 -19.40 24.36 13.92
CA VAL A 924 -20.29 23.93 14.99
C VAL A 924 -20.28 24.92 16.16
N LEU A 925 -19.11 25.40 16.58
CA LEU A 925 -19.00 26.41 17.65
C LEU A 925 -19.73 27.70 17.28
N ALA A 926 -19.64 28.15 16.04
CA ALA A 926 -20.37 29.34 15.59
C ALA A 926 -21.90 29.14 15.68
N CYS A 927 -22.40 27.99 15.21
CA CYS A 927 -23.83 27.65 15.31
C CYS A 927 -24.29 27.51 16.77
N LEU A 928 -23.49 26.87 17.62
CA LEU A 928 -23.78 26.71 19.05
C LEU A 928 -23.84 28.06 19.77
N GLY A 929 -22.87 28.94 19.51
CA GLY A 929 -22.86 30.27 20.11
C GLY A 929 -24.03 31.14 19.62
N LYS A 930 -24.43 31.01 18.35
CA LYS A 930 -25.68 31.63 17.86
C LYS A 930 -26.92 31.05 18.54
N ALA A 931 -26.97 29.75 18.77
CA ALA A 931 -28.07 29.11 19.51
C ALA A 931 -28.17 29.63 20.95
N HIS A 932 -27.02 29.77 21.65
CA HIS A 932 -26.97 30.40 22.98
C HIS A 932 -27.44 31.86 22.93
N ALA A 933 -27.06 32.64 21.91
CA ALA A 933 -27.50 34.02 21.74
C ALA A 933 -29.03 34.12 21.53
N GLU A 934 -29.63 33.24 20.72
CA GLU A 934 -31.09 33.17 20.52
C GLU A 934 -31.87 32.71 21.78
N ALA A 935 -31.20 31.96 22.65
CA ALA A 935 -31.69 31.59 23.97
C ALA A 935 -31.58 32.74 25.00
N GLY A 936 -30.74 33.75 24.72
CA GLY A 936 -30.44 34.85 25.63
C GLY A 936 -29.29 34.59 26.60
N ASP A 937 -28.60 33.45 26.47
CA ASP A 937 -27.43 33.11 27.28
C ASP A 937 -26.16 33.70 26.65
N LEU A 938 -26.00 35.01 26.82
CA LEU A 938 -24.87 35.74 26.24
C LEU A 938 -23.53 35.42 26.91
N ALA A 939 -23.57 34.93 28.15
CA ALA A 939 -22.38 34.52 28.90
C ALA A 939 -21.70 33.30 28.27
N ARG A 940 -22.49 32.35 27.73
CA ARG A 940 -21.97 31.24 26.92
C ARG A 940 -21.79 31.62 25.45
N ALA A 941 -22.69 32.42 24.88
CA ALA A 941 -22.66 32.73 23.45
C ALA A 941 -21.36 33.40 22.98
N VAL A 942 -20.91 34.45 23.68
CA VAL A 942 -19.74 35.24 23.24
C VAL A 942 -18.44 34.43 23.25
N PRO A 943 -18.05 33.74 24.35
CA PRO A 943 -16.82 32.93 24.36
C PRO A 943 -16.85 31.80 23.32
N THR A 944 -17.99 31.14 23.12
CA THR A 944 -18.12 30.06 22.13
C THR A 944 -17.94 30.59 20.70
N LEU A 945 -18.50 31.75 20.37
CA LEU A 945 -18.31 32.40 19.06
C LEU A 945 -16.86 32.91 18.87
N GLU A 946 -16.23 33.47 19.91
CA GLU A 946 -14.82 33.89 19.87
C GLU A 946 -13.92 32.69 19.54
N GLN A 947 -14.14 31.55 20.19
CA GLN A 947 -13.40 30.31 19.93
C GLN A 947 -13.63 29.81 18.48
N GLY A 948 -14.87 29.83 18.00
CA GLY A 948 -15.20 29.44 16.62
C GLY A 948 -14.49 30.32 15.58
N VAL A 949 -14.48 31.64 15.77
CA VAL A 949 -13.78 32.59 14.88
C VAL A 949 -12.27 32.38 14.92
N GLN A 950 -11.69 32.19 16.11
CA GLN A 950 -10.25 31.94 16.26
C GLN A 950 -9.82 30.67 15.51
N LEU A 951 -10.63 29.60 15.60
CA LEU A 951 -10.35 28.35 14.91
C LEU A 951 -10.51 28.51 13.39
N ALA A 952 -11.53 29.24 12.94
CA ALA A 952 -11.74 29.54 11.52
C ALA A 952 -10.59 30.38 10.91
N ASP A 953 -10.00 31.29 11.68
CA ASP A 953 -8.84 32.09 11.27
C ASP A 953 -7.61 31.21 10.97
N GLN A 954 -7.46 30.08 11.66
CA GLN A 954 -6.36 29.13 11.44
C GLN A 954 -6.54 28.31 10.15
N VAL A 955 -7.79 28.05 9.74
CA VAL A 955 -8.12 27.15 8.61
C VAL A 955 -8.25 27.87 7.26
N ARG A 956 -7.98 29.19 7.19
CA ARG A 956 -7.95 30.00 5.95
C ARG A 956 -9.22 29.92 5.07
N SER A 957 -10.40 29.62 5.65
CA SER A 957 -11.67 29.63 4.91
C SER A 957 -12.32 31.01 4.94
N LEU A 958 -12.16 31.80 3.88
CA LEU A 958 -12.66 33.19 3.83
C LEU A 958 -14.18 33.29 4.05
N GLN A 959 -14.96 32.37 3.50
CA GLN A 959 -16.42 32.45 3.46
C GLN A 959 -17.05 32.19 4.84
N TRP A 960 -16.55 31.18 5.53
CA TRP A 960 -17.05 30.77 6.85
C TRP A 960 -16.58 31.71 7.96
N ARG A 961 -15.35 32.22 7.86
CA ARG A 961 -14.81 33.23 8.78
C ARG A 961 -15.74 34.45 8.89
N GLU A 962 -16.20 34.96 7.76
CA GLU A 962 -17.06 36.17 7.77
C GLU A 962 -18.47 35.87 8.27
N TRP A 963 -19.00 34.69 7.96
CA TRP A 963 -20.28 34.25 8.53
C TRP A 963 -20.24 34.22 10.06
N PHE A 964 -19.16 33.67 10.64
CA PHE A 964 -19.00 33.57 12.09
C PHE A 964 -18.73 34.92 12.75
N ARG A 965 -17.93 35.78 12.12
CA ARG A 965 -17.66 37.16 12.60
C ARG A 965 -18.93 38.00 12.66
N THR A 966 -19.83 37.81 11.70
CA THR A 966 -21.13 38.48 11.67
C THR A 966 -22.01 38.04 12.85
N MET A 967 -22.06 36.74 13.15
CA MET A 967 -22.76 36.22 14.35
C MET A 967 -22.14 36.76 15.65
N LEU A 968 -20.81 36.82 15.73
CA LEU A 968 -20.09 37.36 16.88
C LEU A 968 -20.38 38.86 17.07
N GLY A 969 -20.43 39.65 16.00
CA GLY A 969 -20.80 41.07 16.04
C GLY A 969 -22.19 41.29 16.63
N GLU A 970 -23.17 40.46 16.25
CA GLU A 970 -24.50 40.49 16.86
C GLU A 970 -24.47 40.09 18.34
N ALA A 971 -23.74 39.04 18.73
CA ALA A 971 -23.62 38.62 20.12
C ALA A 971 -22.98 39.72 20.99
N TYR A 972 -21.95 40.40 20.50
CA TYR A 972 -21.37 41.56 21.18
C TYR A 972 -22.38 42.67 21.38
N PHE A 973 -23.18 43.00 20.36
CA PHE A 973 -24.23 44.02 20.49
C PHE A 973 -25.23 43.62 21.57
N LEU A 974 -25.74 42.39 21.54
CA LEU A 974 -26.69 41.88 22.52
C LEU A 974 -26.11 41.90 23.95
N SER A 975 -24.80 41.69 24.11
CA SER A 975 -24.11 41.76 25.42
C SER A 975 -23.75 43.18 25.89
N GLY A 976 -24.10 44.22 25.12
CA GLY A 976 -23.79 45.62 25.45
C GLY A 976 -22.36 46.06 25.11
N GLN A 977 -21.55 45.21 24.48
CA GLN A 977 -20.17 45.51 24.06
C GLN A 977 -20.15 46.26 22.71
N LEU A 978 -20.66 47.50 22.70
CA LEU A 978 -20.92 48.26 21.46
C LEU A 978 -19.68 48.50 20.58
N ASP A 979 -18.51 48.79 21.18
CA ASP A 979 -17.28 49.03 20.40
C ASP A 979 -16.79 47.77 19.70
N LYS A 980 -16.82 46.62 20.39
CA LYS A 980 -16.48 45.32 19.79
C LYS A 980 -17.48 44.93 18.70
N ALA A 981 -18.78 45.18 18.93
CA ALA A 981 -19.82 44.95 17.93
C ALA A 981 -19.57 45.77 16.66
N ARG A 982 -19.23 47.07 16.82
CA ARG A 982 -18.91 47.96 15.71
C ARG A 982 -17.68 47.50 14.93
N GLN A 983 -16.62 47.11 15.64
CA GLN A 983 -15.38 46.64 15.03
C GLN A 983 -15.62 45.35 14.24
N ALA A 984 -16.27 44.36 14.84
CA ALA A 984 -16.57 43.07 14.21
C ALA A 984 -17.45 43.26 12.96
N ALA A 985 -18.50 44.09 13.04
CA ALA A 985 -19.39 44.34 11.91
C ALA A 985 -18.73 45.14 10.77
N ARG A 986 -17.81 46.07 11.07
CA ARG A 986 -17.02 46.77 10.04
C ARG A 986 -16.08 45.82 9.31
N GLN A 987 -15.34 45.00 10.05
CA GLN A 987 -14.45 44.00 9.47
C GLN A 987 -15.23 43.02 8.57
N ALA A 988 -16.38 42.55 9.05
CA ALA A 988 -17.26 41.67 8.26
C ALA A 988 -17.80 42.37 7.00
N LEU A 989 -18.16 43.66 7.10
CA LEU A 989 -18.65 44.44 5.96
C LEU A 989 -17.57 44.63 4.88
N ASP A 990 -16.36 45.02 5.27
CA ASP A 990 -15.25 45.27 4.33
C ASP A 990 -14.92 44.01 3.52
N VAL A 991 -14.78 42.88 4.21
CA VAL A 991 -14.50 41.59 3.57
C VAL A 991 -15.69 41.13 2.73
N SER A 992 -16.91 41.13 3.27
CA SER A 992 -18.11 40.70 2.53
C SER A 992 -18.33 41.53 1.26
N THR A 993 -18.01 42.83 1.29
CA THR A 993 -18.05 43.72 0.13
C THR A 993 -17.01 43.31 -0.91
N SER A 994 -15.77 43.05 -0.48
CA SER A 994 -14.68 42.62 -1.38
C SER A 994 -14.96 41.31 -2.11
N VAL A 995 -15.72 40.39 -1.50
CA VAL A 995 -16.02 39.07 -2.07
C VAL A 995 -17.45 38.97 -2.63
N GLY A 996 -18.22 40.06 -2.60
CA GLY A 996 -19.58 40.13 -3.13
C GLY A 996 -20.62 39.31 -2.36
N TYR A 997 -20.40 39.03 -1.07
CA TYR A 997 -21.31 38.22 -0.26
C TYR A 997 -22.48 39.06 0.29
N LEU A 998 -23.53 39.23 -0.51
CA LEU A 998 -24.65 40.13 -0.23
C LEU A 998 -25.34 39.86 1.11
N TRP A 999 -25.49 38.60 1.52
CA TRP A 999 -26.13 38.30 2.79
C TRP A 999 -25.30 38.80 3.99
N GLY A 1000 -23.97 38.65 3.96
CA GLY A 1000 -23.07 39.18 4.97
C GLY A 1000 -23.03 40.70 5.00
N ILE A 1001 -23.11 41.35 3.83
CA ILE A 1001 -23.25 42.81 3.70
C ILE A 1001 -24.52 43.28 4.41
N GLY A 1002 -25.68 42.70 4.06
CA GLY A 1002 -26.96 43.07 4.65
C GLY A 1002 -26.98 42.95 6.17
N TRP A 1003 -26.44 41.84 6.70
CA TRP A 1003 -26.41 41.61 8.14
C TRP A 1003 -25.42 42.56 8.85
N SER A 1004 -24.25 42.81 8.26
CA SER A 1004 -23.27 43.76 8.81
C SER A 1004 -23.88 45.17 8.92
N HIS A 1005 -24.61 45.61 7.90
CA HIS A 1005 -25.37 46.85 7.95
C HIS A 1005 -26.45 46.83 9.05
N GLN A 1006 -27.15 45.72 9.23
CA GLN A 1006 -28.13 45.56 10.31
C GLN A 1006 -27.50 45.72 11.70
N VAL A 1007 -26.33 45.13 11.96
CA VAL A 1007 -25.61 45.28 13.24
C VAL A 1007 -25.10 46.71 13.43
N LEU A 1008 -24.51 47.32 12.39
CA LEU A 1008 -24.04 48.71 12.44
C LEU A 1008 -25.18 49.70 12.70
N GLY A 1009 -26.35 49.48 12.09
CA GLY A 1009 -27.55 50.29 12.35
C GLY A 1009 -28.02 50.20 13.80
N ARG A 1010 -28.00 49.01 14.39
CA ARG A 1010 -28.33 48.80 15.81
C ARG A 1010 -27.33 49.49 16.74
N VAL A 1011 -26.04 49.42 16.44
CA VAL A 1011 -25.00 50.15 17.18
C VAL A 1011 -25.22 51.67 17.10
N ALA A 1012 -25.46 52.21 15.89
CA ALA A 1012 -25.71 53.63 15.70
C ALA A 1012 -26.97 54.10 16.46
N GLN A 1013 -28.04 53.30 16.45
CA GLN A 1013 -29.26 53.59 17.21
C GLN A 1013 -28.95 53.63 18.72
N ALA A 1014 -28.20 52.68 19.25
CA ALA A 1014 -27.82 52.63 20.67
C ALA A 1014 -26.90 53.81 21.08
N GLN A 1015 -26.12 54.35 20.14
CA GLN A 1015 -25.24 55.51 20.34
C GLN A 1015 -25.95 56.86 20.13
N GLY A 1016 -27.26 56.87 19.84
CA GLY A 1016 -28.01 58.11 19.64
C GLY A 1016 -27.74 58.78 18.29
N ALA A 1017 -27.34 58.02 17.27
CA ALA A 1017 -27.12 58.50 15.90
C ALA A 1017 -28.24 57.99 14.95
N PRO A 1018 -29.46 58.55 15.03
CA PRO A 1018 -30.62 57.99 14.33
C PRO A 1018 -30.53 58.08 12.80
N ALA A 1019 -29.87 59.10 12.25
CA ALA A 1019 -29.68 59.23 10.80
C ALA A 1019 -28.72 58.15 10.26
N GLU A 1020 -27.61 57.88 10.95
CA GLU A 1020 -26.71 56.77 10.60
C GLU A 1020 -27.43 55.42 10.75
N ALA A 1021 -28.25 55.25 11.79
CA ALA A 1021 -29.03 54.03 11.98
C ALA A 1021 -30.02 53.78 10.82
N GLU A 1022 -30.76 54.80 10.41
CA GLU A 1022 -31.74 54.73 9.31
C GLU A 1022 -31.06 54.41 7.96
N GLU A 1023 -29.92 55.06 7.68
CA GLU A 1023 -29.11 54.79 6.48
C GLU A 1023 -28.67 53.31 6.46
N ARG A 1024 -28.12 52.82 7.57
CA ARG A 1024 -27.63 51.44 7.66
C ARG A 1024 -28.76 50.41 7.53
N PHE A 1025 -29.90 50.63 8.17
CA PHE A 1025 -31.05 49.71 8.04
C PHE A 1025 -31.67 49.74 6.64
N THR A 1026 -31.71 50.89 5.99
CA THR A 1026 -32.20 51.00 4.60
C THR A 1026 -31.29 50.23 3.65
N GLU A 1027 -29.98 50.32 3.84
CA GLU A 1027 -29.01 49.58 3.04
C GLU A 1027 -29.10 48.06 3.28
N ALA A 1028 -29.31 47.64 4.54
CA ALA A 1028 -29.59 46.25 4.87
C ALA A 1028 -30.85 45.74 4.17
N LEU A 1029 -31.95 46.51 4.22
CA LEU A 1029 -33.22 46.14 3.59
C LEU A 1029 -33.10 46.05 2.06
N ARG A 1030 -32.40 47.00 1.44
CA ARG A 1030 -32.10 46.99 -0.01
C ARG A 1030 -31.33 45.73 -0.40
N THR A 1031 -30.31 45.39 0.38
CA THR A 1031 -29.44 44.23 0.12
C THR A 1031 -30.16 42.90 0.33
N PHE A 1032 -30.94 42.76 1.41
CA PHE A 1032 -31.72 41.56 1.64
C PHE A 1032 -32.86 41.41 0.62
N GLY A 1033 -33.47 42.52 0.20
CA GLY A 1033 -34.48 42.55 -0.84
C GLY A 1033 -33.96 42.04 -2.19
N SER A 1034 -32.73 42.40 -2.59
CA SER A 1034 -32.16 41.95 -3.87
C SER A 1034 -31.88 40.44 -3.93
N ILE A 1035 -31.74 39.77 -2.79
CA ILE A 1035 -31.53 38.31 -2.71
C ILE A 1035 -32.76 37.53 -2.20
N GLY A 1036 -33.84 38.21 -1.84
CA GLY A 1036 -35.05 37.57 -1.31
C GLY A 1036 -34.89 36.97 0.09
N ALA A 1037 -34.02 37.52 0.95
CA ALA A 1037 -33.83 37.09 2.33
C ALA A 1037 -34.97 37.57 3.25
N ARG A 1038 -36.16 37.02 3.03
CA ARG A 1038 -37.44 37.47 3.63
C ARG A 1038 -37.41 37.54 5.16
N PHE A 1039 -36.78 36.56 5.81
CA PHE A 1039 -36.64 36.55 7.27
C PHE A 1039 -35.85 37.74 7.80
N GLU A 1040 -34.71 38.05 7.16
CA GLU A 1040 -33.86 39.17 7.58
C GLU A 1040 -34.43 40.53 7.20
N MET A 1041 -35.21 40.61 6.12
CA MET A 1041 -36.03 41.80 5.83
C MET A 1041 -37.00 42.06 6.98
N GLY A 1042 -37.74 41.03 7.44
CA GLY A 1042 -38.67 41.15 8.56
C GLY A 1042 -37.98 41.63 9.84
N ARG A 1043 -36.80 41.09 10.16
CA ARG A 1043 -35.98 41.55 11.30
C ARG A 1043 -35.55 43.01 11.17
N THR A 1044 -35.15 43.42 9.97
CA THR A 1044 -34.76 44.81 9.67
C THR A 1044 -35.93 45.77 9.82
N HIS A 1045 -37.13 45.37 9.40
CA HIS A 1045 -38.36 46.13 9.63
C HIS A 1045 -38.69 46.30 11.13
N LEU A 1046 -38.44 45.30 11.99
CA LEU A 1046 -38.56 45.47 13.44
C LEU A 1046 -37.61 46.53 14.00
N PHE A 1047 -36.37 46.57 13.51
CA PHE A 1047 -35.39 47.57 13.94
C PHE A 1047 -35.76 48.98 13.47
N LEU A 1048 -36.20 49.12 12.21
CA LEU A 1048 -36.73 50.38 11.68
C LEU A 1048 -37.97 50.87 12.45
N ALA A 1049 -38.84 49.96 12.88
CA ALA A 1049 -39.99 50.33 13.70
C ALA A 1049 -39.59 50.89 15.07
N SER A 1050 -38.62 50.25 15.73
CA SER A 1050 -38.05 50.72 16.99
C SER A 1050 -37.40 52.09 16.84
N LEU A 1051 -36.63 52.31 15.77
CA LEU A 1051 -36.01 53.59 15.46
C LEU A 1051 -37.05 54.69 15.20
N ALA A 1052 -38.07 54.42 14.37
CA ALA A 1052 -39.14 55.36 14.08
C ALA A 1052 -39.93 55.75 15.33
N HIS A 1053 -40.17 54.80 16.24
CA HIS A 1053 -40.80 55.09 17.53
C HIS A 1053 -39.91 55.98 18.41
N ALA A 1054 -38.61 55.72 18.49
CA ALA A 1054 -37.66 56.54 19.24
C ALA A 1054 -37.56 57.99 18.69
N GLN A 1055 -37.81 58.18 17.39
CA GLN A 1055 -37.92 59.49 16.74
C GLN A 1055 -39.30 60.14 16.88
N GLY A 1056 -40.27 59.48 17.54
CA GLY A 1056 -41.64 59.99 17.74
C GLY A 1056 -42.59 59.76 16.55
N ASN A 1057 -42.17 59.04 15.50
CA ASN A 1057 -42.98 58.78 14.31
C ASN A 1057 -43.79 57.48 14.45
N ARG A 1058 -44.93 57.55 15.15
CA ARG A 1058 -45.81 56.39 15.39
C ARG A 1058 -46.38 55.76 14.11
N GLN A 1059 -46.67 56.56 13.09
CA GLN A 1059 -47.24 56.06 11.83
C GLN A 1059 -46.21 55.21 11.07
N ALA A 1060 -44.95 55.69 10.99
CA ALA A 1060 -43.87 54.92 10.40
C ALA A 1060 -43.58 53.65 11.21
N ALA A 1061 -43.59 53.72 12.55
CA ALA A 1061 -43.44 52.53 13.40
C ALA A 1061 -44.54 51.48 13.13
N ALA A 1062 -45.81 51.89 13.02
CA ALA A 1062 -46.92 50.99 12.72
C ALA A 1062 -46.77 50.32 11.34
N SER A 1063 -46.45 51.10 10.30
CA SER A 1063 -46.22 50.58 8.94
C SER A 1063 -45.07 49.57 8.90
N ARG A 1064 -43.95 49.86 9.56
CA ARG A 1064 -42.80 48.94 9.62
C ARG A 1064 -43.13 47.64 10.37
N LEU A 1065 -43.92 47.69 11.43
CA LEU A 1065 -44.36 46.48 12.15
C LEU A 1065 -45.35 45.64 11.35
N ALA A 1066 -46.24 46.28 10.58
CA ALA A 1066 -47.15 45.56 9.68
C ALA A 1066 -46.39 44.80 8.60
N GLU A 1067 -45.38 45.42 7.98
CA GLU A 1067 -44.49 44.76 7.02
C GLU A 1067 -43.72 43.59 7.66
N ALA A 1068 -43.15 43.79 8.86
CA ALA A 1068 -42.48 42.72 9.59
C ALA A 1068 -43.43 41.55 9.90
N HIS A 1069 -44.65 41.85 10.36
CA HIS A 1069 -45.65 40.83 10.68
C HIS A 1069 -46.10 40.04 9.44
N SER A 1070 -46.29 40.73 8.30
CA SER A 1070 -46.60 40.10 7.01
C SER A 1070 -45.49 39.15 6.55
N LEU A 1071 -44.23 39.62 6.56
CA LEU A 1071 -43.07 38.82 6.16
C LEU A 1071 -42.89 37.58 7.05
N PHE A 1072 -43.03 37.72 8.36
CA PHE A 1072 -42.95 36.57 9.27
C PHE A 1072 -44.16 35.64 9.17
N GLY A 1073 -45.35 36.15 8.88
CA GLY A 1073 -46.56 35.34 8.68
C GLY A 1073 -46.51 34.48 7.42
N ALA A 1074 -45.74 34.92 6.41
CA ALA A 1074 -45.48 34.14 5.20
C ALA A 1074 -44.35 33.10 5.36
N LEU A 1075 -43.74 33.00 6.55
CA LEU A 1075 -42.63 32.08 6.86
C LEU A 1075 -42.98 31.20 8.07
N PRO A 1076 -42.35 30.02 8.23
CA PRO A 1076 -42.51 29.17 9.42
C PRO A 1076 -41.76 29.74 10.65
N ALA A 1077 -42.01 31.01 11.00
CA ALA A 1077 -41.31 31.77 12.05
C ALA A 1077 -42.28 32.33 13.12
N PRO A 1078 -43.05 31.47 13.84
CA PRO A 1078 -44.13 31.91 14.73
C PRO A 1078 -43.65 32.81 15.87
N LYS A 1079 -42.42 32.57 16.40
CA LYS A 1079 -41.78 33.42 17.42
C LYS A 1079 -41.64 34.87 16.96
N TYR A 1080 -41.26 35.08 15.70
CA TYR A 1080 -40.99 36.41 15.17
C TYR A 1080 -42.26 37.14 14.74
N ALA A 1081 -43.27 36.42 14.23
CA ALA A 1081 -44.61 36.96 14.01
C ALA A 1081 -45.25 37.43 15.33
N ALA A 1082 -45.12 36.62 16.39
CA ALA A 1082 -45.57 36.98 17.74
C ALA A 1082 -44.79 38.18 18.31
N ARG A 1083 -43.48 38.23 18.07
CA ARG A 1083 -42.63 39.38 18.48
C ARG A 1083 -43.05 40.68 17.79
N ALA A 1084 -43.35 40.65 16.49
CA ALA A 1084 -43.86 41.83 15.78
C ALA A 1084 -45.18 42.33 16.39
N ALA A 1085 -46.11 41.41 16.70
CA ALA A 1085 -47.37 41.74 17.36
C ALA A 1085 -47.18 42.24 18.80
N GLN A 1086 -46.22 41.68 19.55
CA GLN A 1086 -45.87 42.15 20.88
C GLN A 1086 -45.27 43.55 20.84
N SER A 1087 -44.33 43.82 19.93
CA SER A 1087 -43.75 45.16 19.77
C SER A 1087 -44.81 46.19 19.37
N ALA A 1088 -45.79 45.83 18.55
CA ALA A 1088 -46.92 46.71 18.25
C ALA A 1088 -47.71 47.10 19.51
N ARG A 1089 -47.99 46.13 20.39
CA ARG A 1089 -48.63 46.38 21.69
C ARG A 1089 -47.78 47.26 22.61
N GLU A 1090 -46.48 46.96 22.74
CA GLU A 1090 -45.55 47.72 23.60
C GLU A 1090 -45.37 49.17 23.14
N LEU A 1091 -45.36 49.40 21.83
CA LEU A 1091 -45.20 50.73 21.24
C LEU A 1091 -46.53 51.50 21.10
N GLY A 1092 -47.65 50.89 21.50
CA GLY A 1092 -48.99 51.49 21.46
C GLY A 1092 -49.50 51.79 20.06
N VAL A 1093 -49.16 50.95 19.08
CA VAL A 1093 -49.55 51.09 17.67
C VAL A 1093 -50.37 49.89 17.21
N ALA A 1094 -51.42 50.13 16.41
CA ALA A 1094 -52.21 49.05 15.83
C ALA A 1094 -51.48 48.46 14.61
N LEU A 1095 -51.44 47.13 14.51
CA LEU A 1095 -51.15 46.46 13.24
C LEU A 1095 -52.37 46.71 12.36
N GLY A 1096 -52.29 47.67 11.43
CA GLY A 1096 -53.39 47.93 10.51
C GLY A 1096 -53.68 46.68 9.67
N ASP A 1097 -54.96 46.38 9.43
CA ASP A 1097 -55.34 45.39 8.43
C ASP A 1097 -54.72 45.79 7.08
N ALA A 1098 -54.01 44.87 6.44
CA ALA A 1098 -53.54 45.04 5.08
C ALA A 1098 -54.75 45.04 4.12
N ALA A 1099 -55.46 46.16 4.04
CA ALA A 1099 -56.55 46.39 3.09
C ALA A 1099 -56.29 47.71 2.36
N GLY A 1100 -55.72 47.58 1.16
CA GLY A 1100 -55.39 48.72 0.30
C GLY A 1100 -54.80 48.29 -1.04
N SER A 1101 -55.38 47.27 -1.70
CA SER A 1101 -55.16 47.03 -3.12
C SER A 1101 -55.78 48.19 -3.91
N GLY A 1102 -55.01 49.28 -4.07
CA GLY A 1102 -55.27 50.32 -5.05
C GLY A 1102 -54.98 49.77 -6.44
N SER A 1103 -55.98 49.14 -7.06
CA SER A 1103 -56.04 49.00 -8.51
C SER A 1103 -56.09 50.40 -9.13
N ALA A 1104 -54.94 50.90 -9.58
CA ALA A 1104 -54.88 52.00 -10.53
C ALA A 1104 -54.37 51.44 -11.86
N SER A 1105 -55.32 51.27 -12.77
CA SER A 1105 -55.10 51.11 -14.19
C SER A 1105 -54.21 52.23 -14.74
N CYS A 1106 -53.02 51.90 -15.24
CA CYS A 1106 -52.59 52.18 -16.61
C CYS A 1106 -51.30 51.41 -16.93
#